data_AF-A0A556U0V8-F1
#
_entry.id   AF-A0A556U0V8-F1
#
_cell.length_a   1.000
_cell.length_b   1.000
_cell.length_c   1.000
_cell.angle_alpha   90.00
_cell.angle_beta   90.00
_cell.angle_gamma   90.00
#
_symmetry.space_group_name_H-M   'P 1'
#
loop_
_entity.id
_entity.type
_entity.pdbx_description
1 polymer ?
#
loop_
_entity_poly.entity_id
_entity_poly.type
_entity_poly.pdbx_seq_one_letter_code
_entity_poly.pdbx_strand_id
1 'polypeptide(L)'
;MGRKVTLATCSLNQWALDFDGNLQRILKSIEVSKSKGAKYRLGPELEICGYGCADHFYESDTLLHCFQVLKVLLESPETEDIICDVGMPVMHHNVRYNCRVLFLNKKILLIRPKMLLANYGNNREFRWFSPWTKPRCVEDYFLPRMIQDVTGQVTVPFGDAVLSTMDTCLGSEMCAELWNPRSPHVDMGLDGIEIFTNSSASYHELRKADQRVNLVRSATTKSGGIYLFANQKGCDGDRLYYDGCAMIAINGDIVAQGTQFSLDDVEVLTAILDLEDVRSYRGERCHPHMARVRMILAYLFAQLYLWAQGKPGGLLVLGSANVDESLTGYFTKYDCSSADINPIGGVSKMDLKSFLLYCSEHFQLSALKSIVAAPPTAELEPLTDGQVSQTDEADMGMTYSELSVIGKLRKISKCGPYSMFCKLIHSWRESCSPSQVAVKVKHFFKMYATNRHKMTTVTPSYHAESYSPDDNRFDLRPFLYNTRWSWQFQCIDAEQNRMETQPLLSESRKRDSVDYGSRYESESSSRSESKETSRLFDSVHVQEHDEDLYIQQAAVFIEDAVQYRSINHKVDLGSLTLYRWYYSRIYPRFRPEPWEPPCGLTEAIEIICLCIFTLDVVVKSYLIGWEEFRTNKWLIGYVLVIAVSVVDCMVSFSMLCGTTIRLRRLIRPFFLLQNSSLMKKTLKCIKRTLPEIASVILLLALHLCLFTMIGMLIFPKSEDSSKNGEWDAYFKNLPKSLSSLLVLLTTANNPDVMVPAYSLNRGYTIFFILFSVCGTYILMNLLTAIIYNQFRGYLLMSVQASILRRRLGIRAAFKVLCCPGQSYDDHPDDHVKRVRVDTVLQVMRRVQMASYYRQAVIKAAQEFRDGFIDGDAFQRLFNELDKEHIKEHPPKPEYSSLLLQSIQNVCSHYYLTVTGNVVALANVICICTILVMDSEKTVTERNDFYMEVINWVFIIYYLIEMMLKLVAFGWRGYLSYRNNIFDGFFTILLLILQVTIFVMFRITGPKSMPSQHGDISLWEMVRLVNMLIVFRFLRIIPEIKLMALVASTLVDLVKNLRAFAGILVVVYYVYAVIGIWLFQGAITPPDLSVANSSSENGTSNFTMECGSYEQLQYWPNNFDDFASSLVLLYDVMVVNNWQVFMDAYTRYTTEWSKVYFVSWWFTSSVMWVNLFVALILENFTYKYDKSHALSVSDVERRSYETTVQVMFRDQIQEPTLEDVENHLQCLPHLHLPRWSLQSHSP
;
A
#
# COMPACT_ATOMS: atom_id res chain seq x y z
N MET A 1 -42.30 33.61 -44.36
CA MET A 1 -42.40 34.99 -43.84
C MET A 1 -41.46 35.04 -42.64
N GLY A 2 -40.20 35.40 -42.84
CA GLY A 2 -39.19 35.28 -41.77
C GLY A 2 -39.48 36.21 -40.59
N ARG A 3 -39.39 35.69 -39.36
CA ARG A 3 -39.54 36.45 -38.11
C ARG A 3 -38.16 36.61 -37.48
N LYS A 4 -37.52 37.75 -37.75
CA LYS A 4 -36.15 38.01 -37.32
C LYS A 4 -36.09 38.71 -35.97
N VAL A 5 -35.36 38.12 -35.03
CA VAL A 5 -35.09 38.65 -33.69
C VAL A 5 -33.61 38.96 -33.52
N THR A 6 -33.28 40.02 -32.77
CA THR A 6 -31.89 40.39 -32.42
C THR A 6 -31.69 40.24 -30.91
N LEU A 7 -30.81 39.32 -30.53
CA LEU A 7 -30.63 38.88 -29.15
C LEU A 7 -29.16 39.02 -28.72
N ALA A 8 -28.91 39.36 -27.45
CA ALA A 8 -27.58 39.57 -26.90
C ALA A 8 -27.27 38.66 -25.71
N THR A 9 -26.01 38.22 -25.62
CA THR A 9 -25.42 37.54 -24.47
C THR A 9 -24.04 38.13 -24.17
N CYS A 10 -23.56 38.02 -22.93
CA CYS A 10 -22.28 38.60 -22.55
C CYS A 10 -21.44 37.72 -21.62
N SER A 11 -20.15 38.04 -21.58
CA SER A 11 -19.20 37.56 -20.60
C SER A 11 -18.58 38.75 -19.86
N LEU A 12 -18.64 38.71 -18.53
CA LEU A 12 -18.22 39.80 -17.65
C LEU A 12 -17.20 39.33 -16.63
N ASN A 13 -16.22 40.18 -16.31
CA ASN A 13 -15.25 40.00 -15.23
C ASN A 13 -15.80 40.54 -13.91
N GLN A 14 -16.91 39.96 -13.43
CA GLN A 14 -17.48 40.34 -12.14
C GLN A 14 -16.56 39.87 -11.01
N TRP A 15 -16.42 40.69 -9.96
CA TRP A 15 -15.59 40.40 -8.79
C TRP A 15 -16.49 40.28 -7.55
N ALA A 16 -16.25 39.30 -6.67
CA ALA A 16 -17.06 39.08 -5.48
C ALA A 16 -17.12 40.33 -4.58
N LEU A 17 -18.34 40.79 -4.27
CA LEU A 17 -18.67 41.98 -3.48
C LEU A 17 -18.25 43.35 -4.09
N ASP A 18 -17.70 43.39 -5.31
CA ASP A 18 -17.42 44.62 -6.07
C ASP A 18 -18.71 45.20 -6.68
N PHE A 19 -19.67 45.60 -5.84
CA PHE A 19 -21.00 46.03 -6.30
C PHE A 19 -20.96 47.22 -7.29
N ASP A 20 -20.04 48.17 -7.08
CA ASP A 20 -19.88 49.34 -7.97
C ASP A 20 -19.25 48.97 -9.32
N GLY A 21 -18.17 48.17 -9.34
CA GLY A 21 -17.57 47.68 -10.57
C GLY A 21 -18.50 46.73 -11.33
N ASN A 22 -19.19 45.85 -10.61
CA ASN A 22 -20.17 44.92 -11.18
C ASN A 22 -21.34 45.66 -11.83
N LEU A 23 -21.88 46.71 -11.18
CA LEU A 23 -22.89 47.60 -11.75
C LEU A 23 -22.40 48.26 -13.05
N GLN A 24 -21.17 48.80 -13.06
CA GLN A 24 -20.60 49.44 -14.26
C GLN A 24 -20.42 48.46 -15.42
N ARG A 25 -19.91 47.25 -15.16
CA ARG A 25 -19.76 46.17 -16.16
C ARG A 25 -21.11 45.73 -16.73
N ILE A 26 -22.14 45.59 -15.88
CA ILE A 26 -23.51 45.27 -16.30
C ILE A 26 -24.08 46.38 -17.20
N LEU A 27 -24.06 47.64 -16.74
CA LEU A 27 -24.55 48.80 -17.50
C LEU A 27 -23.86 48.90 -18.87
N LYS A 28 -22.54 48.77 -18.92
CA LYS A 28 -21.79 48.83 -20.18
C LYS A 28 -22.16 47.70 -21.13
N SER A 29 -22.45 46.51 -20.61
CA SER A 29 -22.93 45.39 -21.43
C SER A 29 -24.33 45.63 -22.03
N ILE A 30 -25.20 46.36 -21.31
CA ILE A 30 -26.55 46.73 -21.77
C ILE A 30 -26.46 47.83 -22.84
N GLU A 31 -25.65 48.87 -22.60
CA GLU A 31 -25.36 49.94 -23.58
C GLU A 31 -24.83 49.36 -24.91
N VAL A 32 -23.87 48.43 -24.85
CA VAL A 32 -23.32 47.75 -26.03
C VAL A 32 -24.33 46.79 -26.68
N SER A 33 -25.27 46.21 -25.92
CA SER A 33 -26.35 45.39 -26.49
C SER A 33 -27.39 46.24 -27.23
N LYS A 34 -27.82 47.35 -26.62
CA LYS A 34 -28.82 48.28 -27.15
C LYS A 34 -28.33 49.03 -28.38
N SER A 35 -27.07 49.46 -28.39
CA SER A 35 -26.42 50.09 -29.57
C SER A 35 -26.21 49.12 -30.75
N LYS A 36 -26.07 47.81 -30.48
CA LYS A 36 -26.11 46.74 -31.50
C LYS A 36 -27.54 46.33 -31.91
N GLY A 37 -28.58 47.01 -31.41
CA GLY A 37 -29.98 46.78 -31.77
C GLY A 37 -30.64 45.55 -31.14
N ALA A 38 -30.04 44.95 -30.10
CA ALA A 38 -30.64 43.82 -29.42
C ALA A 38 -31.85 44.23 -28.57
N LYS A 39 -32.87 43.36 -28.52
CA LYS A 39 -34.09 43.57 -27.70
C LYS A 39 -34.14 42.73 -26.42
N TYR A 40 -33.18 41.84 -26.24
CA TYR A 40 -32.98 41.05 -25.03
C TYR A 40 -31.47 40.95 -24.73
N ARG A 41 -31.06 41.13 -23.48
CA ARG A 41 -29.68 40.97 -22.99
C ARG A 41 -29.64 39.96 -21.84
N LEU A 42 -28.81 38.94 -22.00
CA LEU A 42 -28.51 37.91 -21.00
C LEU A 42 -27.17 38.18 -20.30
N GLY A 43 -27.17 38.21 -18.96
CA GLY A 43 -25.96 38.33 -18.12
C GLY A 43 -25.57 37.06 -17.37
N PRO A 44 -24.31 36.90 -16.93
CA PRO A 44 -23.85 35.76 -16.14
C PRO A 44 -24.63 35.48 -14.84
N GLU A 45 -24.43 34.29 -14.29
CA GLU A 45 -25.02 33.88 -13.01
C GLU A 45 -24.51 34.73 -11.84
N LEU A 46 -25.42 35.15 -10.95
CA LEU A 46 -25.13 36.01 -9.78
C LEU A 46 -24.29 37.27 -10.09
N GLU A 47 -24.37 37.80 -11.32
CA GLU A 47 -23.49 38.86 -11.82
C GLU A 47 -23.50 40.15 -10.98
N ILE A 48 -24.57 40.48 -10.26
CA ILE A 48 -24.65 41.72 -9.46
C ILE A 48 -23.66 41.69 -8.28
N CYS A 49 -23.50 40.56 -7.61
CA CYS A 49 -22.55 40.39 -6.50
C CYS A 49 -21.24 39.71 -6.92
N GLY A 50 -21.19 39.05 -8.07
CA GLY A 50 -20.18 38.04 -8.40
C GLY A 50 -20.54 36.68 -7.77
N TYR A 51 -20.22 35.58 -8.44
CA TYR A 51 -20.59 34.24 -8.01
C TYR A 51 -19.77 33.73 -6.82
N GLY A 52 -18.48 34.10 -6.75
CA GLY A 52 -17.49 33.65 -5.77
C GLY A 52 -17.65 34.16 -4.34
N CYS A 53 -18.72 34.89 -4.01
CA CYS A 53 -18.95 35.47 -2.66
C CYS A 53 -18.96 34.42 -1.53
N ALA A 54 -19.21 33.15 -1.85
CA ALA A 54 -19.15 32.02 -0.92
C ALA A 54 -19.92 32.29 0.40
N ASP A 55 -19.24 32.27 1.56
CA ASP A 55 -19.93 32.43 2.85
C ASP A 55 -20.51 33.83 3.08
N HIS A 56 -20.10 34.86 2.33
CA HIS A 56 -20.76 36.17 2.35
C HIS A 56 -22.21 36.13 1.80
N PHE A 57 -22.62 35.04 1.13
CA PHE A 57 -24.04 34.83 0.84
C PHE A 57 -24.89 34.62 2.11
N TYR A 58 -24.30 34.26 3.27
CA TYR A 58 -25.06 34.22 4.53
C TYR A 58 -25.44 35.62 5.04
N GLU A 59 -24.66 36.64 4.70
CA GLU A 59 -24.80 38.01 5.21
C GLU A 59 -26.02 38.71 4.59
N SER A 60 -26.72 39.51 5.38
CA SER A 60 -27.86 40.34 4.94
C SER A 60 -27.45 41.35 3.87
N ASP A 61 -26.23 41.86 4.01
CA ASP A 61 -25.76 43.07 3.33
C ASP A 61 -25.51 42.76 1.86
N THR A 62 -25.06 41.54 1.54
CA THR A 62 -25.00 41.00 0.18
C THR A 62 -26.35 41.10 -0.55
N LEU A 63 -27.48 40.82 0.13
CA LEU A 63 -28.81 40.96 -0.48
C LEU A 63 -29.24 42.42 -0.58
N LEU A 64 -28.95 43.23 0.44
CA LEU A 64 -29.25 44.67 0.46
C LEU A 64 -28.54 45.42 -0.68
N HIS A 65 -27.24 45.19 -0.85
CA HIS A 65 -26.45 45.81 -1.92
C HIS A 65 -26.86 45.31 -3.31
N CYS A 66 -27.27 44.04 -3.45
CA CYS A 66 -27.88 43.58 -4.70
C CYS A 66 -29.16 44.36 -5.07
N PHE A 67 -30.03 44.65 -4.09
CA PHE A 67 -31.21 45.48 -4.34
C PHE A 67 -30.87 46.97 -4.58
N GLN A 68 -29.77 47.49 -4.01
CA GLN A 68 -29.27 48.82 -4.34
C GLN A 68 -28.79 48.89 -5.80
N VAL A 69 -28.00 47.93 -6.26
CA VAL A 69 -27.58 47.83 -7.68
C VAL A 69 -28.78 47.66 -8.60
N LEU A 70 -29.74 46.78 -8.27
CA LEU A 70 -30.97 46.59 -9.05
C LEU A 70 -31.80 47.89 -9.15
N LYS A 71 -31.87 48.69 -8.08
CA LYS A 71 -32.54 50.00 -8.11
C LYS A 71 -31.91 50.93 -9.16
N VAL A 72 -30.58 51.05 -9.16
CA VAL A 72 -29.86 51.90 -10.13
C VAL A 72 -30.03 51.40 -11.56
N LEU A 73 -30.01 50.07 -11.77
CA LEU A 73 -30.30 49.46 -13.08
C LEU A 73 -31.74 49.77 -13.55
N LEU A 74 -32.73 49.79 -12.66
CA LEU A 74 -34.12 50.14 -13.00
C LEU A 74 -34.33 51.64 -13.26
N GLU A 75 -33.54 52.52 -12.64
CA GLU A 75 -33.62 53.97 -12.87
C GLU A 75 -32.90 54.39 -14.18
N SER A 76 -31.84 53.67 -14.55
CA SER A 76 -30.96 53.89 -15.72
C SER A 76 -31.69 53.91 -17.07
N PRO A 77 -31.51 54.97 -17.91
CA PRO A 77 -32.08 55.06 -19.25
C PRO A 77 -31.43 54.10 -20.26
N GLU A 78 -30.23 53.59 -19.98
CA GLU A 78 -29.58 52.56 -20.79
C GLU A 78 -30.45 51.29 -20.88
N THR A 79 -31.25 50.99 -19.85
CA THR A 79 -32.12 49.79 -19.80
C THR A 79 -33.49 49.94 -20.49
N GLU A 80 -33.83 51.13 -21.01
CA GLU A 80 -35.11 51.35 -21.68
C GLU A 80 -35.18 50.66 -23.05
N ASP A 81 -36.34 50.11 -23.40
CA ASP A 81 -36.68 49.36 -24.62
C ASP A 81 -35.81 48.13 -24.93
N ILE A 82 -35.18 47.55 -23.91
CA ILE A 82 -34.47 46.26 -23.95
C ILE A 82 -34.86 45.43 -22.72
N ILE A 83 -35.13 44.13 -22.91
CA ILE A 83 -35.37 43.20 -21.78
C ILE A 83 -34.01 42.83 -21.18
N CYS A 84 -33.84 43.11 -19.90
CA CYS A 84 -32.64 42.78 -19.14
C CYS A 84 -32.88 41.57 -18.25
N ASP A 85 -32.09 40.52 -18.42
CA ASP A 85 -32.02 39.36 -17.53
C ASP A 85 -30.71 39.45 -16.72
N VAL A 86 -30.83 39.64 -15.40
CA VAL A 86 -29.71 39.81 -14.46
C VAL A 86 -29.74 38.82 -13.29
N GLY A 87 -28.58 38.52 -12.70
CA GLY A 87 -28.43 37.52 -11.63
C GLY A 87 -28.15 38.11 -10.24
N MET A 88 -28.91 37.71 -9.22
CA MET A 88 -28.67 38.07 -7.82
C MET A 88 -29.26 37.06 -6.80
N PRO A 89 -28.74 37.00 -5.56
CA PRO A 89 -29.39 36.31 -4.46
C PRO A 89 -30.69 37.02 -4.05
N VAL A 90 -31.78 36.27 -3.89
CA VAL A 90 -33.07 36.78 -3.38
C VAL A 90 -33.54 35.90 -2.23
N MET A 91 -34.09 36.51 -1.17
CA MET A 91 -34.73 35.79 -0.07
C MET A 91 -36.24 35.94 -0.16
N HIS A 92 -36.96 34.83 -0.28
CA HIS A 92 -38.42 34.73 -0.34
C HIS A 92 -38.90 33.78 0.76
N HIS A 93 -39.92 34.16 1.52
CA HIS A 93 -40.41 33.41 2.69
C HIS A 93 -39.29 32.91 3.65
N ASN A 94 -38.29 33.77 3.94
CA ASN A 94 -37.06 33.47 4.70
C ASN A 94 -36.13 32.37 4.12
N VAL A 95 -36.38 31.90 2.89
CA VAL A 95 -35.52 30.97 2.16
C VAL A 95 -34.72 31.74 1.12
N ARG A 96 -33.41 31.52 1.04
CA ARG A 96 -32.52 32.18 0.07
C ARG A 96 -32.39 31.35 -1.21
N TYR A 97 -32.55 31.99 -2.35
CA TYR A 97 -32.46 31.42 -3.69
C TYR A 97 -31.44 32.19 -4.54
N ASN A 98 -30.68 31.46 -5.37
CA ASN A 98 -29.98 32.05 -6.52
C ASN A 98 -31.05 32.33 -7.58
N CYS A 99 -31.15 33.55 -8.10
CA CYS A 99 -32.25 33.98 -8.98
C CYS A 99 -31.80 34.74 -10.22
N ARG A 100 -32.61 34.62 -11.28
CA ARG A 100 -32.70 35.61 -12.36
C ARG A 100 -33.78 36.63 -12.03
N VAL A 101 -33.52 37.89 -12.34
CA VAL A 101 -34.48 39.00 -12.28
C VAL A 101 -34.61 39.55 -13.68
N LEU A 102 -35.79 39.39 -14.29
CA LEU A 102 -36.08 39.86 -15.65
C LEU A 102 -36.86 41.18 -15.54
N PHE A 103 -36.40 42.24 -16.21
CA PHE A 103 -37.05 43.54 -16.19
C PHE A 103 -37.01 44.26 -17.55
N LEU A 104 -37.95 45.18 -17.75
CA LEU A 104 -38.11 46.02 -18.92
C LEU A 104 -38.79 47.33 -18.50
N ASN A 105 -38.34 48.49 -19.01
CA ASN A 105 -39.00 49.80 -18.84
C ASN A 105 -39.44 50.08 -17.40
N LYS A 106 -38.50 49.91 -16.46
CA LYS A 106 -38.64 50.15 -15.00
C LYS A 106 -39.69 49.27 -14.32
N LYS A 107 -40.05 48.13 -14.93
CA LYS A 107 -40.92 47.08 -14.36
C LYS A 107 -40.18 45.74 -14.30
N ILE A 108 -40.26 45.05 -13.16
CA ILE A 108 -39.80 43.67 -13.01
C ILE A 108 -40.92 42.74 -13.48
N LEU A 109 -40.59 41.85 -14.41
CA LEU A 109 -41.52 40.96 -15.10
C LEU A 109 -41.63 39.59 -14.40
N LEU A 110 -40.49 39.04 -13.97
CA LEU A 110 -40.37 37.71 -13.37
C LEU A 110 -39.09 37.64 -12.52
N ILE A 111 -39.17 36.99 -11.36
CA ILE A 111 -38.00 36.48 -10.64
C ILE A 111 -38.00 34.95 -10.74
N ARG A 112 -37.05 34.39 -11.50
CA ARG A 112 -36.91 32.93 -11.64
C ARG A 112 -35.83 32.42 -10.68
N PRO A 113 -36.20 31.77 -9.56
CA PRO A 113 -35.25 31.08 -8.70
C PRO A 113 -34.68 29.83 -9.39
N LYS A 114 -33.47 29.45 -9.00
CA LYS A 114 -32.78 28.24 -9.47
C LYS A 114 -33.40 27.00 -8.83
N MET A 115 -33.78 26.04 -9.66
CA MET A 115 -34.44 24.80 -9.26
C MET A 115 -33.45 23.67 -8.97
N LEU A 116 -32.24 23.74 -9.54
CA LEU A 116 -31.20 22.72 -9.38
C LEU A 116 -29.86 23.37 -9.06
N LEU A 117 -29.43 23.22 -7.81
CA LEU A 117 -28.17 23.79 -7.31
C LEU A 117 -26.98 22.85 -7.55
N ALA A 118 -25.84 23.41 -7.93
CA ALA A 118 -24.60 22.70 -8.16
C ALA A 118 -23.91 22.36 -6.82
N ASN A 119 -23.80 21.06 -6.55
CA ASN A 119 -23.15 20.50 -5.35
C ASN A 119 -22.06 19.47 -5.73
N TYR A 120 -21.30 19.77 -6.78
CA TYR A 120 -20.33 18.87 -7.41
C TYR A 120 -19.11 19.66 -7.92
N GLY A 121 -17.95 18.99 -8.00
CA GLY A 121 -16.70 19.66 -8.33
C GLY A 121 -16.34 20.69 -7.25
N ASN A 122 -16.08 21.94 -7.66
CA ASN A 122 -15.83 23.04 -6.72
C ASN A 122 -17.14 23.70 -6.22
N ASN A 123 -18.28 23.48 -6.89
CA ASN A 123 -19.55 24.14 -6.56
C ASN A 123 -20.22 23.53 -5.32
N ARG A 124 -20.74 24.39 -4.45
CA ARG A 124 -21.35 24.02 -3.15
C ARG A 124 -22.60 24.84 -2.83
N GLU A 125 -23.40 25.19 -3.83
CA GLU A 125 -24.51 26.16 -3.71
C GLU A 125 -25.53 25.81 -2.60
N PHE A 126 -25.76 24.52 -2.33
CA PHE A 126 -26.60 24.03 -1.23
C PHE A 126 -26.15 24.49 0.18
N ARG A 127 -24.95 25.07 0.32
CA ARG A 127 -24.48 25.68 1.56
C ARG A 127 -25.23 26.98 1.86
N TRP A 128 -25.53 27.78 0.83
CA TRP A 128 -26.03 29.15 0.95
C TRP A 128 -27.45 29.35 0.42
N PHE A 129 -27.86 28.51 -0.53
CA PHE A 129 -29.12 28.58 -1.27
C PHE A 129 -29.95 27.30 -1.10
N SER A 130 -31.25 27.42 -1.27
CA SER A 130 -32.17 26.29 -1.46
C SER A 130 -32.66 26.23 -2.92
N PRO A 131 -32.93 25.03 -3.47
CA PRO A 131 -33.56 24.90 -4.78
C PRO A 131 -35.04 25.30 -4.71
N TRP A 132 -35.58 25.88 -5.79
CA TRP A 132 -37.03 26.02 -5.96
C TRP A 132 -37.69 24.69 -6.30
N THR A 133 -38.65 24.27 -5.47
CA THR A 133 -39.24 22.92 -5.51
C THR A 133 -40.64 22.85 -6.13
N LYS A 134 -41.16 23.96 -6.68
CA LYS A 134 -42.52 24.08 -7.23
C LYS A 134 -42.47 24.29 -8.76
N PRO A 135 -42.22 23.23 -9.56
CA PRO A 135 -42.13 23.34 -11.02
C PRO A 135 -43.45 23.85 -11.62
N ARG A 136 -43.36 24.68 -12.67
CA ARG A 136 -44.50 25.31 -13.36
C ARG A 136 -45.44 26.12 -12.44
N CYS A 137 -44.95 26.57 -11.29
CA CYS A 137 -45.71 27.36 -10.32
C CYS A 137 -44.97 28.65 -9.94
N VAL A 138 -45.74 29.72 -9.70
CA VAL A 138 -45.28 31.01 -9.19
C VAL A 138 -46.03 31.42 -7.93
N GLU A 139 -45.42 32.29 -7.13
CA GLU A 139 -45.98 32.98 -5.97
C GLU A 139 -45.79 34.50 -6.12
N ASP A 140 -46.56 35.29 -5.38
CA ASP A 140 -46.32 36.73 -5.24
C ASP A 140 -45.09 37.00 -4.36
N TYR A 141 -44.07 37.64 -4.94
CA TYR A 141 -42.93 38.16 -4.20
C TYR A 141 -43.11 39.64 -3.89
N PHE A 142 -43.17 40.00 -2.61
CA PHE A 142 -43.27 41.38 -2.15
C PHE A 142 -41.93 42.10 -2.33
N LEU A 143 -41.91 43.16 -3.13
CA LEU A 143 -40.70 43.91 -3.43
C LEU A 143 -40.24 44.75 -2.21
N PRO A 144 -38.92 44.92 -1.99
CA PRO A 144 -38.41 45.91 -1.05
C PRO A 144 -38.90 47.31 -1.39
N ARG A 145 -39.22 48.15 -0.39
CA ARG A 145 -39.81 49.50 -0.60
C ARG A 145 -39.07 50.33 -1.63
N MET A 146 -37.74 50.38 -1.53
CA MET A 146 -36.85 51.09 -2.47
C MET A 146 -36.98 50.67 -3.95
N ILE A 147 -37.53 49.49 -4.23
CA ILE A 147 -37.89 49.00 -5.58
C ILE A 147 -39.36 49.32 -5.88
N GLN A 148 -40.27 49.25 -4.90
CA GLN A 148 -41.66 49.71 -5.07
C GLN A 148 -41.71 51.20 -5.46
N ASP A 149 -40.87 52.03 -4.83
CA ASP A 149 -40.78 53.48 -5.05
C ASP A 149 -40.36 53.84 -6.48
N VAL A 150 -39.56 52.99 -7.14
CA VAL A 150 -39.09 53.16 -8.53
C VAL A 150 -40.03 52.50 -9.54
N THR A 151 -40.44 51.25 -9.26
CA THR A 151 -41.20 50.43 -10.21
C THR A 151 -42.71 50.70 -10.17
N GLY A 152 -43.24 51.23 -9.06
CA GLY A 152 -44.67 51.25 -8.81
C GLY A 152 -45.32 49.85 -8.81
N GLN A 153 -44.59 48.82 -8.38
CA GLN A 153 -45.09 47.46 -8.18
C GLN A 153 -45.00 47.09 -6.69
N VAL A 154 -46.05 46.45 -6.16
CA VAL A 154 -46.04 45.93 -4.78
C VAL A 154 -45.52 44.48 -4.76
N THR A 155 -45.96 43.66 -5.73
CA THR A 155 -45.51 42.29 -5.92
C THR A 155 -45.05 42.02 -7.36
N VAL A 156 -44.30 40.93 -7.55
CA VAL A 156 -43.95 40.35 -8.86
C VAL A 156 -44.07 38.82 -8.81
N PRO A 157 -44.26 38.14 -9.95
CA PRO A 157 -44.21 36.67 -10.00
C PRO A 157 -42.82 36.14 -9.63
N PHE A 158 -42.78 35.18 -8.70
CA PHE A 158 -41.57 34.48 -8.27
C PHE A 158 -41.77 32.97 -8.38
N GLY A 159 -40.96 32.30 -9.18
CA GLY A 159 -41.06 30.85 -9.40
C GLY A 159 -40.75 30.43 -10.82
N ASP A 160 -41.28 29.28 -11.23
CA ASP A 160 -40.95 28.63 -12.50
C ASP A 160 -41.99 28.97 -13.59
N ALA A 161 -41.67 29.98 -14.40
CA ALA A 161 -42.48 30.50 -15.49
C ALA A 161 -41.60 30.96 -16.68
N VAL A 162 -42.25 31.29 -17.79
CA VAL A 162 -41.63 31.64 -19.08
C VAL A 162 -42.19 32.95 -19.62
N LEU A 163 -41.39 33.68 -20.40
CA LEU A 163 -41.79 34.99 -20.95
C LEU A 163 -42.34 34.82 -22.37
N SER A 164 -43.67 34.88 -22.50
CA SER A 164 -44.34 34.96 -23.80
C SER A 164 -44.36 36.40 -24.30
N THR A 165 -43.95 36.64 -25.55
CA THR A 165 -44.04 37.94 -26.23
C THR A 165 -45.04 37.87 -27.38
N MET A 166 -45.21 38.95 -28.14
CA MET A 166 -46.15 39.01 -29.28
C MET A 166 -45.71 38.14 -30.47
N ASP A 167 -44.44 37.74 -30.50
CA ASP A 167 -43.75 37.16 -31.65
C ASP A 167 -43.09 35.80 -31.37
N THR A 168 -42.67 35.53 -30.13
CA THR A 168 -41.97 34.31 -29.70
C THR A 168 -42.18 34.02 -28.19
N CYS A 169 -41.50 33.00 -27.63
CA CYS A 169 -41.53 32.68 -26.21
C CYS A 169 -40.13 32.30 -25.70
N LEU A 170 -39.76 32.79 -24.51
CA LEU A 170 -38.43 32.65 -23.92
C LEU A 170 -38.47 31.90 -22.58
N GLY A 171 -37.67 30.85 -22.45
CA GLY A 171 -37.49 30.07 -21.21
C GLY A 171 -36.11 30.25 -20.59
N SER A 172 -36.04 30.44 -19.28
CA SER A 172 -34.78 30.64 -18.54
C SER A 172 -34.31 29.35 -17.85
N GLU A 173 -33.03 29.05 -18.02
CA GLU A 173 -32.31 27.91 -17.48
C GLU A 173 -31.06 28.44 -16.75
N MET A 174 -30.64 27.85 -15.63
CA MET A 174 -29.45 28.33 -14.88
C MET A 174 -28.37 27.28 -14.77
N CYS A 175 -27.24 27.50 -15.45
CA CYS A 175 -25.98 26.81 -15.23
C CYS A 175 -26.15 25.28 -15.24
N ALA A 176 -26.06 24.64 -14.07
CA ALA A 176 -26.26 23.21 -13.84
C ALA A 176 -27.59 22.63 -14.36
N GLU A 177 -28.62 23.47 -14.55
CA GLU A 177 -29.91 23.06 -15.12
C GLU A 177 -29.76 22.50 -16.56
N LEU A 178 -28.82 23.00 -17.38
CA LEU A 178 -28.58 22.55 -18.77
C LEU A 178 -28.23 21.06 -18.87
N TRP A 179 -27.35 20.56 -18.01
CA TRP A 179 -26.84 19.18 -18.06
C TRP A 179 -27.48 18.25 -17.01
N ASN A 180 -28.66 18.61 -16.51
CA ASN A 180 -29.49 17.74 -15.69
C ASN A 180 -30.17 16.63 -16.52
N PRO A 181 -30.47 15.43 -15.99
CA PRO A 181 -31.21 14.40 -16.74
C PRO A 181 -32.62 14.81 -17.18
N ARG A 182 -33.22 15.83 -16.53
CA ARG A 182 -34.42 16.55 -16.98
C ARG A 182 -34.13 18.05 -16.94
N SER A 183 -33.40 18.56 -17.92
CA SER A 183 -33.13 19.99 -18.08
C SER A 183 -34.43 20.73 -18.42
N PRO A 184 -34.66 21.95 -17.89
CA PRO A 184 -35.77 22.82 -18.29
C PRO A 184 -35.98 22.93 -19.81
N HIS A 185 -34.92 23.07 -20.61
CA HIS A 185 -35.03 23.20 -22.07
C HIS A 185 -35.65 21.97 -22.76
N VAL A 186 -35.70 20.79 -22.12
CA VAL A 186 -36.37 19.60 -22.66
C VAL A 186 -37.88 19.75 -22.56
N ASP A 187 -38.39 20.09 -21.37
CA ASP A 187 -39.83 20.32 -21.16
C ASP A 187 -40.29 21.59 -21.90
N MET A 188 -39.46 22.65 -21.90
CA MET A 188 -39.73 23.89 -22.64
C MET A 188 -39.74 23.67 -24.17
N GLY A 189 -38.80 22.90 -24.71
CA GLY A 189 -38.74 22.55 -26.14
C GLY A 189 -39.81 21.55 -26.61
N LEU A 190 -40.57 20.96 -25.68
CA LEU A 190 -41.80 20.22 -25.92
C LEU A 190 -43.03 21.15 -25.85
N ASP A 191 -43.04 22.12 -24.93
CA ASP A 191 -44.06 23.17 -24.81
C ASP A 191 -44.01 24.22 -25.96
N GLY A 192 -43.05 24.09 -26.90
CA GLY A 192 -42.94 24.96 -28.08
C GLY A 192 -42.17 26.26 -27.87
N ILE A 193 -41.37 26.36 -26.80
CA ILE A 193 -40.49 27.52 -26.56
C ILE A 193 -39.33 27.52 -27.55
N GLU A 194 -39.12 28.66 -28.21
CA GLU A 194 -38.19 28.79 -29.33
C GLU A 194 -36.82 29.32 -28.90
N ILE A 195 -36.76 30.05 -27.77
CA ILE A 195 -35.53 30.66 -27.24
C ILE A 195 -35.31 30.18 -25.80
N PHE A 196 -34.16 29.57 -25.56
CA PHE A 196 -33.67 29.22 -24.23
C PHE A 196 -32.54 30.17 -23.81
N THR A 197 -32.54 30.63 -22.56
CA THR A 197 -31.49 31.51 -22.03
C THR A 197 -30.82 30.86 -20.82
N ASN A 198 -29.50 30.71 -20.89
CA ASN A 198 -28.69 30.11 -19.82
C ASN A 198 -27.72 31.11 -19.20
N SER A 199 -27.92 31.36 -17.91
CA SER A 199 -26.97 32.14 -17.12
C SER A 199 -26.06 31.21 -16.33
N SER A 200 -24.75 31.38 -16.49
CA SER A 200 -23.72 30.55 -15.86
C SER A 200 -22.64 31.35 -15.14
N ALA A 201 -22.04 30.73 -14.14
CA ALA A 201 -20.72 31.05 -13.59
C ALA A 201 -19.89 29.75 -13.58
N SER A 202 -19.66 29.23 -14.79
CA SER A 202 -18.99 27.97 -15.04
C SER A 202 -17.48 28.20 -15.12
N TYR A 203 -16.76 27.78 -14.08
CA TYR A 203 -15.30 27.86 -14.03
C TYR A 203 -14.61 26.96 -15.07
N HIS A 204 -13.37 27.32 -15.41
CA HIS A 204 -12.54 26.72 -16.44
C HIS A 204 -12.24 25.22 -16.23
N GLU A 205 -12.42 24.47 -17.32
CA GLU A 205 -11.99 23.10 -17.54
C GLU A 205 -11.73 22.98 -19.06
N LEU A 206 -10.50 22.68 -19.51
CA LEU A 206 -10.21 22.41 -20.94
C LEU A 206 -11.20 21.37 -21.46
N ARG A 207 -11.71 21.60 -22.66
CA ARG A 207 -12.71 20.75 -23.32
C ARG A 207 -14.06 20.66 -22.59
N LYS A 208 -14.24 21.26 -21.40
CA LYS A 208 -15.56 21.65 -20.91
C LYS A 208 -16.07 22.89 -21.62
N ALA A 209 -15.21 23.77 -22.13
CA ALA A 209 -15.63 24.72 -23.16
C ALA A 209 -16.25 23.97 -24.34
N ASP A 210 -15.57 22.96 -24.89
CA ASP A 210 -16.12 22.08 -25.93
C ASP A 210 -17.34 21.28 -25.45
N GLN A 211 -17.46 20.88 -24.17
CA GLN A 211 -18.67 20.22 -23.66
C GLN A 211 -19.82 21.21 -23.47
N ARG A 212 -19.60 22.46 -23.08
CA ARG A 212 -20.66 23.49 -22.99
C ARG A 212 -21.11 23.87 -24.39
N VAL A 213 -20.17 24.11 -25.32
CA VAL A 213 -20.46 24.22 -26.76
C VAL A 213 -21.22 22.98 -27.21
N ASN A 214 -20.77 21.76 -26.91
CA ASN A 214 -21.47 20.53 -27.28
C ASN A 214 -22.79 20.28 -26.53
N LEU A 215 -23.04 20.86 -25.36
CA LEU A 215 -24.28 20.72 -24.60
C LEU A 215 -25.31 21.73 -25.10
N VAL A 216 -24.90 22.96 -25.39
CA VAL A 216 -25.71 23.98 -26.07
C VAL A 216 -26.02 23.54 -27.51
N ARG A 217 -24.99 23.09 -28.26
CA ARG A 217 -25.15 22.39 -29.54
C ARG A 217 -26.02 21.16 -29.37
N SER A 218 -25.84 20.29 -28.37
CA SER A 218 -26.68 19.10 -28.25
C SER A 218 -28.11 19.40 -27.80
N ALA A 219 -28.35 20.45 -27.02
CA ALA A 219 -29.69 20.90 -26.62
C ALA A 219 -30.43 21.43 -27.84
N THR A 220 -29.80 22.29 -28.63
CA THR A 220 -30.37 22.81 -29.88
C THR A 220 -30.40 21.77 -31.00
N THR A 221 -29.44 20.85 -31.08
CA THR A 221 -29.44 19.71 -32.01
C THR A 221 -30.50 18.69 -31.65
N LYS A 222 -30.74 18.37 -30.38
CA LYS A 222 -31.74 17.37 -29.94
C LYS A 222 -33.15 17.97 -29.88
N SER A 223 -33.24 19.19 -29.38
CA SER A 223 -34.49 19.84 -28.96
C SER A 223 -34.82 21.10 -29.76
N GLY A 224 -34.08 21.41 -30.84
CA GLY A 224 -34.38 22.41 -31.89
C GLY A 224 -34.93 23.74 -31.41
N GLY A 225 -34.05 24.74 -31.32
CA GLY A 225 -34.33 26.07 -30.78
C GLY A 225 -33.12 26.98 -30.91
N ILE A 226 -33.31 28.25 -30.54
CA ILE A 226 -32.25 29.22 -30.26
C ILE A 226 -31.84 29.04 -28.80
N TYR A 227 -30.53 29.08 -28.52
CA TYR A 227 -30.01 28.95 -27.15
C TYR A 227 -28.91 29.99 -26.91
N LEU A 228 -29.16 30.91 -25.98
CA LEU A 228 -28.19 31.88 -25.51
C LEU A 228 -27.54 31.39 -24.22
N PHE A 229 -26.23 31.53 -24.12
CA PHE A 229 -25.45 31.17 -22.95
C PHE A 229 -24.56 32.36 -22.56
N ALA A 230 -24.66 32.81 -21.31
CA ALA A 230 -23.85 33.88 -20.72
C ALA A 230 -22.99 33.30 -19.58
N ASN A 231 -21.75 33.73 -19.45
CA ASN A 231 -20.82 33.18 -18.46
C ASN A 231 -19.81 34.20 -17.97
N GLN A 232 -19.50 34.17 -16.67
CA GLN A 232 -18.46 35.01 -16.07
C GLN A 232 -17.09 34.71 -16.72
N LYS A 233 -16.22 35.73 -16.83
CA LYS A 233 -14.91 35.63 -17.51
C LYS A 233 -13.84 36.40 -16.74
N GLY A 234 -12.87 35.70 -16.16
CA GLY A 234 -11.83 36.28 -15.29
C GLY A 234 -11.70 35.54 -13.95
N CYS A 235 -11.16 36.19 -12.93
CA CYS A 235 -11.05 35.63 -11.58
C CYS A 235 -11.80 36.55 -10.60
N ASP A 236 -12.73 35.99 -9.82
CA ASP A 236 -13.63 36.77 -8.97
C ASP A 236 -13.26 36.78 -7.48
N GLY A 237 -11.97 36.57 -7.19
CA GLY A 237 -11.37 36.71 -5.85
C GLY A 237 -10.87 35.40 -5.22
N ASP A 238 -11.09 34.25 -5.87
CA ASP A 238 -10.74 32.92 -5.37
C ASP A 238 -9.67 32.22 -6.26
N ARG A 239 -9.57 30.88 -6.24
CA ARG A 239 -8.65 30.10 -7.10
C ARG A 239 -9.20 29.77 -8.49
N LEU A 240 -10.45 30.11 -8.79
CA LEU A 240 -11.13 29.76 -10.04
C LEU A 240 -10.97 30.89 -11.06
N TYR A 241 -10.61 30.50 -12.29
CA TYR A 241 -10.81 31.35 -13.46
C TYR A 241 -12.11 30.90 -14.13
N TYR A 242 -13.04 31.82 -14.35
CA TYR A 242 -14.24 31.60 -15.15
C TYR A 242 -13.89 31.91 -16.60
N ASP A 243 -14.22 31.00 -17.51
CA ASP A 243 -13.62 30.97 -18.85
C ASP A 243 -14.60 31.38 -19.95
N GLY A 244 -15.46 32.36 -19.66
CA GLY A 244 -16.27 33.04 -20.65
C GLY A 244 -16.97 32.07 -21.59
N CYS A 245 -16.68 32.16 -22.89
CA CYS A 245 -17.37 31.38 -23.92
C CYS A 245 -18.90 31.59 -23.84
N ALA A 246 -19.35 32.82 -23.59
CA ALA A 246 -20.70 33.20 -23.97
C ALA A 246 -20.95 32.82 -25.44
N MET A 247 -22.15 32.36 -25.77
CA MET A 247 -22.46 31.88 -27.12
C MET A 247 -23.93 32.00 -27.45
N ILE A 248 -24.23 32.10 -28.74
CA ILE A 248 -25.58 32.04 -29.29
C ILE A 248 -25.60 30.92 -30.32
N ALA A 249 -26.45 29.93 -30.08
CA ALA A 249 -26.67 28.80 -30.97
C ALA A 249 -28.08 28.81 -31.55
N ILE A 250 -28.23 28.20 -32.73
CA ILE A 250 -29.52 27.81 -33.30
C ILE A 250 -29.33 26.40 -33.89
N ASN A 251 -30.22 25.47 -33.56
CA ASN A 251 -30.24 24.13 -34.19
C ASN A 251 -28.87 23.43 -34.28
N GLY A 252 -28.10 23.40 -33.20
CA GLY A 252 -26.77 22.80 -33.20
C GLY A 252 -25.66 23.69 -33.77
N ASP A 253 -25.96 24.63 -34.65
CA ASP A 253 -24.97 25.57 -35.16
C ASP A 253 -24.73 26.72 -34.17
N ILE A 254 -23.45 27.04 -33.98
CA ILE A 254 -23.02 28.14 -33.12
C ILE A 254 -22.85 29.38 -34.01
N VAL A 255 -23.72 30.36 -33.84
CA VAL A 255 -23.80 31.56 -34.69
C VAL A 255 -22.89 32.67 -34.17
N ALA A 256 -22.72 32.74 -32.84
CA ALA A 256 -21.74 33.59 -32.19
C ALA A 256 -21.12 32.86 -31.00
N GLN A 257 -19.81 33.02 -30.81
CA GLN A 257 -19.07 32.53 -29.65
C GLN A 257 -18.04 33.59 -29.23
N GLY A 258 -17.96 33.87 -27.94
CA GLY A 258 -17.02 34.81 -27.34
C GLY A 258 -15.73 34.15 -26.89
N THR A 259 -14.77 34.97 -26.49
CA THR A 259 -13.46 34.51 -26.04
C THR A 259 -13.58 33.61 -24.80
N GLN A 260 -12.74 32.57 -24.75
CA GLN A 260 -12.56 31.76 -23.54
C GLN A 260 -11.69 32.48 -22.51
N PHE A 261 -10.68 33.20 -22.99
CA PHE A 261 -9.78 34.03 -22.20
C PHE A 261 -9.55 35.34 -22.94
N SER A 262 -9.74 36.46 -22.24
CA SER A 262 -9.18 37.74 -22.63
C SER A 262 -9.01 38.61 -21.38
N LEU A 263 -8.50 39.83 -21.56
CA LEU A 263 -8.36 40.83 -20.50
C LEU A 263 -9.52 41.84 -20.50
N ASP A 264 -10.56 41.61 -21.33
CA ASP A 264 -11.70 42.51 -21.46
C ASP A 264 -12.76 42.22 -20.38
N ASP A 265 -12.95 43.18 -19.47
CA ASP A 265 -13.94 43.13 -18.37
C ASP A 265 -15.40 42.97 -18.85
N VAL A 266 -15.70 43.37 -20.09
CA VAL A 266 -17.03 43.32 -20.70
C VAL A 266 -16.92 42.87 -22.16
N GLU A 267 -17.51 41.72 -22.48
CA GLU A 267 -17.61 41.19 -23.84
C GLU A 267 -19.07 40.89 -24.20
N VAL A 268 -19.57 41.43 -25.33
CA VAL A 268 -20.99 41.33 -25.73
C VAL A 268 -21.14 40.80 -27.14
N LEU A 269 -21.85 39.68 -27.26
CA LEU A 269 -22.19 39.00 -28.50
C LEU A 269 -23.64 39.28 -28.88
N THR A 270 -23.91 39.37 -30.18
CA THR A 270 -25.24 39.61 -30.73
C THR A 270 -25.44 38.81 -32.01
N ALA A 271 -26.61 38.21 -32.18
CA ALA A 271 -26.99 37.54 -33.42
C ALA A 271 -28.39 38.00 -33.87
N ILE A 272 -28.60 38.00 -35.18
CA ILE A 272 -29.91 38.18 -35.83
C ILE A 272 -30.33 36.81 -36.36
N LEU A 273 -31.43 36.26 -35.86
CA LEU A 273 -31.86 34.89 -36.11
C LEU A 273 -33.31 34.84 -36.59
N ASP A 274 -33.64 33.88 -37.45
CA ASP A 274 -35.02 33.64 -37.92
C ASP A 274 -35.64 32.45 -37.18
N LEU A 275 -36.86 32.61 -36.70
CA LEU A 275 -37.55 31.61 -35.86
C LEU A 275 -38.10 30.42 -36.67
N GLU A 276 -38.13 30.50 -38.00
CA GLU A 276 -38.55 29.37 -38.84
C GLU A 276 -37.50 28.25 -38.91
N ASP A 277 -36.20 28.58 -38.93
CA ASP A 277 -35.12 27.60 -39.06
C ASP A 277 -35.18 26.56 -37.93
N VAL A 278 -35.42 27.02 -36.69
CA VAL A 278 -35.62 26.25 -35.45
C VAL A 278 -36.44 24.95 -35.65
N ARG A 279 -37.44 25.02 -36.51
CA ARG A 279 -38.51 24.03 -36.63
C ARG A 279 -38.13 22.80 -37.46
N SER A 280 -36.88 22.69 -37.95
CA SER A 280 -36.49 21.78 -39.04
C SER A 280 -35.47 20.64 -38.75
N TYR A 281 -34.70 20.65 -37.64
CA TYR A 281 -33.30 20.13 -37.69
C TYR A 281 -32.90 18.76 -37.05
N ARG A 282 -33.58 18.25 -36.01
CA ARG A 282 -32.95 17.58 -34.82
C ARG A 282 -32.02 16.28 -35.05
N GLY A 283 -30.72 16.18 -34.57
CA GLY A 283 -29.57 15.20 -34.98
C GLY A 283 -28.44 14.64 -33.96
N GLU A 284 -27.18 14.19 -34.36
CA GLU A 284 -26.08 13.52 -33.49
C GLU A 284 -24.51 13.42 -33.95
N ARG A 285 -23.59 12.49 -33.45
CA ARG A 285 -22.05 12.51 -33.43
C ARG A 285 -21.19 11.17 -33.48
N CYS A 286 -19.79 11.16 -33.47
CA CYS A 286 -18.84 10.50 -32.45
C CYS A 286 -17.23 10.65 -32.60
N HIS A 287 -16.31 9.83 -31.96
CA HIS A 287 -14.87 10.14 -31.51
C HIS A 287 -13.65 9.05 -31.62
N PRO A 288 -12.31 9.37 -31.32
CA PRO A 288 -10.98 8.64 -31.66
C PRO A 288 -9.98 7.92 -30.58
N HIS A 289 -8.58 7.98 -30.55
CA HIS A 289 -7.53 7.21 -29.69
C HIS A 289 -6.09 7.87 -29.22
N MET A 290 -5.18 7.32 -28.28
CA MET A 290 -3.88 7.91 -27.60
C MET A 290 -2.62 7.03 -27.09
N ALA A 291 -1.60 7.51 -26.25
CA ALA A 291 -0.35 6.80 -25.65
C ALA A 291 0.45 7.43 -24.37
N ARG A 292 1.64 6.90 -23.86
CA ARG A 292 2.37 7.22 -22.51
C ARG A 292 4.00 7.13 -22.27
N VAL A 293 4.53 6.83 -21.01
CA VAL A 293 5.92 6.43 -20.43
C VAL A 293 6.91 7.35 -19.59
N ARG A 294 7.50 8.44 -20.11
CA ARG A 294 8.92 8.96 -19.90
C ARG A 294 9.46 9.66 -18.57
N MET A 295 9.28 9.21 -17.32
CA MET A 295 9.49 10.11 -16.13
C MET A 295 10.91 10.57 -15.75
N ILE A 296 11.78 9.64 -15.32
CA ILE A 296 12.76 9.94 -14.24
C ILE A 296 13.82 10.96 -14.67
N LEU A 297 14.19 10.93 -15.95
CA LEU A 297 15.07 11.92 -16.59
C LEU A 297 14.52 13.34 -16.50
N ALA A 298 13.20 13.52 -16.61
CA ALA A 298 12.59 14.84 -16.70
C ALA A 298 12.75 15.66 -15.41
N TYR A 299 12.71 15.03 -14.23
CA TYR A 299 12.98 15.71 -12.95
C TYR A 299 14.44 16.13 -12.78
N LEU A 300 15.38 15.28 -13.19
CA LEU A 300 16.81 15.61 -13.13
C LEU A 300 17.15 16.81 -14.00
N PHE A 301 16.62 16.84 -15.23
CA PHE A 301 16.72 18.02 -16.09
C PHE A 301 15.99 19.23 -15.50
N ALA A 302 14.80 19.05 -14.93
CA ALA A 302 14.01 20.17 -14.41
C ALA A 302 14.71 20.94 -13.27
N GLN A 303 15.41 20.26 -12.37
CA GLN A 303 16.15 20.92 -11.28
C GLN A 303 17.49 21.52 -11.73
N LEU A 304 18.25 20.85 -12.61
CA LEU A 304 19.65 21.23 -12.87
C LEU A 304 19.91 21.93 -14.22
N TYR A 305 18.99 21.90 -15.18
CA TYR A 305 19.24 22.45 -16.52
C TYR A 305 19.45 23.98 -16.54
N LEU A 306 18.67 24.73 -15.74
CA LEU A 306 18.85 26.19 -15.64
C LEU A 306 20.13 26.56 -14.88
N TRP A 307 20.43 25.86 -13.78
CA TRP A 307 21.67 26.01 -13.02
C TRP A 307 22.91 25.74 -13.89
N ALA A 308 22.88 24.69 -14.72
CA ALA A 308 23.94 24.37 -15.67
C ALA A 308 24.10 25.41 -16.80
N GLN A 309 23.12 26.28 -17.02
CA GLN A 309 23.22 27.45 -17.91
C GLN A 309 23.55 28.76 -17.16
N GLY A 310 23.88 28.70 -15.87
CA GLY A 310 24.13 29.89 -15.04
C GLY A 310 22.89 30.75 -14.78
N LYS A 311 21.68 30.20 -14.96
CA LYS A 311 20.40 30.90 -14.78
C LYS A 311 19.76 30.50 -13.45
N PRO A 312 19.17 31.45 -12.70
CA PRO A 312 18.45 31.12 -11.46
C PRO A 312 17.12 30.41 -11.76
N GLY A 313 16.70 29.55 -10.84
CA GLY A 313 15.42 28.84 -10.87
C GLY A 313 15.50 27.38 -11.32
N GLY A 314 14.33 26.74 -11.39
CA GLY A 314 14.12 25.38 -11.89
C GLY A 314 12.87 25.32 -12.78
N LEU A 315 12.67 24.20 -13.47
CA LEU A 315 11.54 23.96 -14.37
C LEU A 315 10.47 23.10 -13.67
N LEU A 316 9.27 23.05 -14.25
CA LEU A 316 8.20 22.11 -13.87
C LEU A 316 8.21 20.90 -14.80
N VAL A 317 8.03 19.70 -14.26
CA VAL A 317 7.89 18.48 -15.04
C VAL A 317 6.45 18.32 -15.52
N LEU A 318 6.28 18.09 -16.82
CA LEU A 318 4.99 17.83 -17.45
C LEU A 318 4.78 16.34 -17.66
N GLY A 319 3.70 15.79 -17.08
CA GLY A 319 3.34 14.40 -17.23
C GLY A 319 2.58 14.12 -18.53
N SER A 320 2.73 12.92 -19.07
CA SER A 320 2.08 12.49 -20.32
C SER A 320 1.06 11.37 -20.07
N ALA A 321 0.17 11.58 -19.09
CA ALA A 321 -0.90 10.63 -18.80
C ALA A 321 -2.11 10.89 -19.70
N ASN A 322 -3.14 10.07 -19.51
CA ASN A 322 -4.41 10.10 -20.21
C ASN A 322 -5.46 9.34 -19.37
N VAL A 323 -6.75 9.48 -19.69
CA VAL A 323 -7.81 9.09 -18.76
C VAL A 323 -8.10 7.59 -18.71
N ASP A 324 -7.97 6.86 -19.81
CA ASP A 324 -8.38 5.44 -19.89
C ASP A 324 -7.32 4.50 -19.31
N GLU A 325 -6.03 4.76 -19.55
CA GLU A 325 -4.96 4.07 -18.81
C GLU A 325 -5.03 4.42 -17.33
N SER A 326 -5.38 5.68 -17.00
CA SER A 326 -5.58 6.07 -15.62
C SER A 326 -6.77 5.31 -15.00
N LEU A 327 -7.82 5.02 -15.75
CA LEU A 327 -9.02 4.31 -15.29
C LEU A 327 -8.76 2.83 -14.93
N THR A 328 -8.03 2.08 -15.76
CA THR A 328 -7.57 0.71 -15.41
C THR A 328 -6.34 0.70 -14.51
N GLY A 329 -5.70 1.86 -14.31
CA GLY A 329 -4.37 1.96 -13.70
C GLY A 329 -3.29 1.25 -14.53
N TYR A 330 -3.48 1.22 -15.86
CA TYR A 330 -2.53 0.71 -16.85
C TYR A 330 -1.41 1.73 -17.11
N PHE A 331 -0.69 2.03 -16.05
CA PHE A 331 0.52 2.86 -16.05
C PHE A 331 1.39 2.44 -14.88
N THR A 332 2.71 2.60 -14.99
CA THR A 332 3.61 2.27 -13.89
C THR A 332 3.49 3.34 -12.82
N LYS A 333 3.29 2.92 -11.57
CA LYS A 333 3.19 3.85 -10.45
C LYS A 333 4.57 4.49 -10.26
N TYR A 334 4.62 5.82 -10.38
CA TYR A 334 5.88 6.57 -10.52
C TYR A 334 6.60 6.35 -11.87
N ASP A 335 5.84 6.24 -12.97
CA ASP A 335 6.28 6.61 -14.32
C ASP A 335 5.85 8.05 -14.68
N CYS A 336 5.87 8.46 -15.96
CA CYS A 336 5.54 9.85 -16.35
C CYS A 336 4.08 10.24 -16.14
N SER A 337 3.29 9.33 -15.57
CA SER A 337 2.07 9.59 -14.81
C SER A 337 2.24 10.47 -13.58
N SER A 338 3.47 10.56 -13.05
CA SER A 338 3.84 11.13 -11.74
C SER A 338 4.89 12.24 -11.89
N ALA A 339 4.56 13.22 -12.72
CA ALA A 339 5.16 14.56 -12.85
C ALA A 339 4.53 15.60 -11.89
N ASP A 340 4.89 16.88 -12.03
CA ASP A 340 4.35 17.97 -11.18
C ASP A 340 2.92 18.35 -11.57
N ILE A 341 2.69 18.53 -12.87
CA ILE A 341 1.36 18.75 -13.48
C ILE A 341 1.23 17.93 -14.77
N ASN A 342 0.01 17.48 -15.10
CA ASN A 342 -0.19 16.55 -16.21
C ASN A 342 -1.25 17.08 -17.19
N PRO A 343 -0.85 17.88 -18.21
CA PRO A 343 -1.77 18.64 -19.06
C PRO A 343 -2.70 17.79 -19.94
N ILE A 344 -2.44 16.49 -20.07
CA ILE A 344 -3.28 15.54 -20.84
C ILE A 344 -3.90 14.42 -19.99
N GLY A 345 -3.63 14.36 -18.69
CA GLY A 345 -4.02 13.22 -17.84
C GLY A 345 -5.52 12.94 -17.70
N GLY A 346 -6.38 13.94 -17.85
CA GLY A 346 -7.83 13.78 -17.93
C GLY A 346 -8.40 13.78 -19.35
N VAL A 347 -7.55 13.79 -20.38
CA VAL A 347 -7.92 13.54 -21.79
C VAL A 347 -7.78 12.05 -22.06
N SER A 348 -8.78 11.45 -22.68
CA SER A 348 -8.90 10.02 -22.97
C SER A 348 -7.98 9.54 -24.12
N LYS A 349 -8.07 8.24 -24.44
CA LYS A 349 -7.70 7.67 -25.75
C LYS A 349 -8.35 8.62 -26.77
N MET A 350 -9.67 8.83 -26.73
CA MET A 350 -10.44 9.63 -27.70
C MET A 350 -9.63 10.68 -28.48
N ASP A 351 -9.29 11.82 -27.90
CA ASP A 351 -9.08 12.99 -28.74
C ASP A 351 -7.62 13.36 -29.03
N LEU A 352 -6.64 12.58 -28.54
CA LEU A 352 -5.22 12.90 -28.72
C LEU A 352 -4.70 12.55 -30.13
N LYS A 353 -5.04 11.39 -30.73
CA LYS A 353 -4.65 11.09 -32.12
C LYS A 353 -5.25 12.09 -33.11
N SER A 354 -6.52 12.49 -32.93
CA SER A 354 -7.13 13.52 -33.80
C SER A 354 -6.53 14.90 -33.58
N PHE A 355 -6.19 15.28 -32.35
CA PHE A 355 -5.46 16.51 -32.07
C PHE A 355 -4.07 16.53 -32.72
N LEU A 356 -3.34 15.41 -32.74
CA LEU A 356 -2.04 15.30 -33.42
C LEU A 356 -2.16 15.40 -34.95
N LEU A 357 -3.22 14.84 -35.55
CA LEU A 357 -3.51 15.01 -36.98
C LEU A 357 -3.83 16.47 -37.31
N TYR A 358 -4.75 17.11 -36.56
CA TYR A 358 -5.07 18.53 -36.70
C TYR A 358 -3.81 19.42 -36.58
N CYS A 359 -2.97 19.17 -35.57
CA CYS A 359 -1.72 19.91 -35.38
C CYS A 359 -0.72 19.71 -36.54
N SER A 360 -0.72 18.55 -37.20
CA SER A 360 0.14 18.31 -38.36
C SER A 360 -0.25 19.16 -39.57
N GLU A 361 -1.55 19.40 -39.75
CA GLU A 361 -2.08 20.12 -40.91
C GLU A 361 -2.19 21.63 -40.65
N HIS A 362 -2.60 22.03 -39.44
CA HIS A 362 -2.78 23.44 -39.07
C HIS A 362 -1.49 24.14 -38.67
N PHE A 363 -0.57 23.46 -37.96
CA PHE A 363 0.75 24.01 -37.57
C PHE A 363 1.90 23.48 -38.44
N GLN A 364 1.59 22.79 -39.55
CA GLN A 364 2.55 22.22 -40.52
C GLN A 364 3.62 21.29 -39.92
N LEU A 365 3.34 20.69 -38.75
CA LEU A 365 4.24 19.75 -38.07
C LEU A 365 4.21 18.38 -38.76
N SER A 366 4.94 18.24 -39.87
CA SER A 366 4.99 17.05 -40.72
C SER A 366 5.39 15.77 -39.96
N ALA A 367 6.28 15.89 -38.98
CA ALA A 367 6.73 14.78 -38.11
C ALA A 367 5.60 14.13 -37.28
N LEU A 368 4.44 14.77 -37.14
CA LEU A 368 3.30 14.16 -36.44
C LEU A 368 2.61 13.06 -37.26
N LYS A 369 2.69 13.09 -38.61
CA LYS A 369 2.07 12.06 -39.46
C LYS A 369 2.73 10.69 -39.31
N SER A 370 4.05 10.63 -39.14
CA SER A 370 4.76 9.38 -38.81
C SER A 370 4.49 8.90 -37.38
N ILE A 371 4.36 9.81 -36.41
CA ILE A 371 4.03 9.47 -35.01
C ILE A 371 2.61 8.89 -34.88
N VAL A 372 1.63 9.40 -35.62
CA VAL A 372 0.24 8.86 -35.59
C VAL A 372 0.12 7.52 -36.34
N ALA A 373 0.95 7.30 -37.37
CA ALA A 373 0.99 6.06 -38.15
C ALA A 373 1.77 4.91 -37.48
N ALA A 374 2.59 5.20 -36.46
CA ALA A 374 3.32 4.18 -35.72
C ALA A 374 2.37 3.26 -34.92
N PRO A 375 2.66 1.94 -34.81
CA PRO A 375 1.87 1.04 -33.99
C PRO A 375 1.98 1.44 -32.51
N PRO A 376 0.86 1.52 -31.76
CA PRO A 376 0.91 1.74 -30.33
C PRO A 376 1.43 0.47 -29.66
N THR A 377 2.63 0.59 -29.10
CA THR A 377 3.26 -0.39 -28.20
C THR A 377 4.11 0.37 -27.19
N ALA A 378 4.24 -0.16 -25.99
CA ALA A 378 5.23 0.30 -25.03
C ALA A 378 6.53 -0.47 -25.31
N GLU A 379 7.54 0.21 -25.86
CA GLU A 379 8.89 -0.33 -26.13
C GLU A 379 9.70 -0.54 -24.83
N LEU A 380 9.08 -1.22 -23.86
CA LEU A 380 9.63 -1.62 -22.56
C LEU A 380 10.13 -3.07 -22.56
N GLU A 381 9.68 -3.87 -23.53
CA GLU A 381 10.08 -5.27 -23.73
C GLU A 381 10.67 -5.47 -25.14
N PRO A 382 11.68 -6.35 -25.31
CA PRO A 382 12.32 -6.59 -26.60
C PRO A 382 11.42 -7.33 -27.59
N LEU A 383 11.65 -7.08 -28.88
CA LEU A 383 10.97 -7.72 -30.02
C LEU A 383 11.33 -9.22 -30.10
N THR A 384 10.34 -10.11 -30.03
CA THR A 384 10.53 -11.56 -30.25
C THR A 384 10.60 -11.86 -31.75
N ASP A 385 11.70 -12.50 -32.21
CA ASP A 385 11.93 -12.89 -33.61
C ASP A 385 11.70 -11.75 -34.65
N GLY A 386 11.91 -10.50 -34.24
CA GLY A 386 11.71 -9.31 -35.08
C GLY A 386 10.24 -8.88 -35.25
N GLN A 387 9.30 -9.52 -34.55
CA GLN A 387 7.89 -9.11 -34.47
C GLN A 387 7.62 -8.29 -33.21
N VAL A 388 6.56 -7.46 -33.25
CA VAL A 388 6.13 -6.65 -32.10
C VAL A 388 5.49 -7.56 -31.06
N SER A 389 6.16 -7.73 -29.93
CA SER A 389 5.83 -8.71 -28.90
C SER A 389 4.43 -8.52 -28.31
N GLN A 390 4.01 -7.26 -28.08
CA GLN A 390 2.70 -6.93 -27.53
C GLN A 390 2.26 -5.49 -27.87
N THR A 391 0.95 -5.23 -27.84
CA THR A 391 0.35 -3.89 -27.93
C THR A 391 -0.39 -3.56 -26.63
N ASP A 392 -0.57 -2.27 -26.33
CA ASP A 392 -1.20 -1.82 -25.07
C ASP A 392 -2.62 -2.40 -24.85
N GLU A 393 -3.38 -2.66 -25.91
CA GLU A 393 -4.71 -3.29 -25.83
C GLU A 393 -4.67 -4.79 -25.48
N ALA A 394 -3.65 -5.50 -25.97
CA ALA A 394 -3.47 -6.92 -25.69
C ALA A 394 -3.07 -7.14 -24.22
N ASP A 395 -2.21 -6.29 -23.67
CA ASP A 395 -1.72 -6.38 -22.29
C ASP A 395 -2.78 -6.02 -21.24
N MET A 396 -3.64 -5.03 -21.53
CA MET A 396 -4.83 -4.78 -20.70
C MET A 396 -5.86 -5.92 -20.79
N GLY A 397 -5.82 -6.75 -21.84
CA GLY A 397 -6.83 -7.76 -22.15
C GLY A 397 -8.16 -7.18 -22.66
N MET A 398 -8.16 -5.93 -23.12
CA MET A 398 -9.32 -5.24 -23.67
C MET A 398 -8.92 -3.99 -24.47
N THR A 399 -9.65 -3.74 -25.55
CA THR A 399 -9.45 -2.57 -26.41
C THR A 399 -9.89 -1.29 -25.72
N TYR A 400 -9.30 -0.16 -26.07
CA TYR A 400 -9.63 1.12 -25.43
C TYR A 400 -11.03 1.63 -25.78
N SER A 401 -11.63 1.16 -26.89
CA SER A 401 -13.03 1.42 -27.20
C SER A 401 -13.96 0.73 -26.20
N GLU A 402 -13.74 -0.56 -25.89
CA GLU A 402 -14.40 -1.26 -24.80
C GLU A 402 -14.16 -0.57 -23.45
N LEU A 403 -12.91 -0.16 -23.20
CA LEU A 403 -12.45 0.45 -21.95
C LEU A 403 -13.11 1.82 -21.69
N SER A 404 -13.27 2.65 -22.72
CA SER A 404 -14.01 3.93 -22.64
C SER A 404 -15.51 3.70 -22.41
N VAL A 405 -16.13 2.72 -23.09
CA VAL A 405 -17.52 2.30 -22.84
C VAL A 405 -17.70 1.84 -21.38
N ILE A 406 -16.80 1.01 -20.89
CA ILE A 406 -16.78 0.50 -19.51
C ILE A 406 -16.57 1.64 -18.49
N GLY A 407 -15.69 2.60 -18.77
CA GLY A 407 -15.48 3.80 -17.95
C GLY A 407 -16.72 4.67 -17.85
N LYS A 408 -17.37 4.91 -18.98
CA LYS A 408 -18.65 5.64 -19.07
C LYS A 408 -19.76 4.86 -18.34
N LEU A 409 -19.85 3.54 -18.49
CA LEU A 409 -20.79 2.71 -17.72
C LEU A 409 -20.54 2.78 -16.20
N ARG A 410 -19.29 2.72 -15.75
CA ARG A 410 -18.89 2.80 -14.33
C ARG A 410 -19.18 4.17 -13.70
N LYS A 411 -18.74 5.26 -14.34
CA LYS A 411 -18.73 6.61 -13.74
C LYS A 411 -19.92 7.48 -14.16
N ILE A 412 -20.35 7.40 -15.42
CA ILE A 412 -21.52 8.14 -15.92
C ILE A 412 -22.80 7.33 -15.61
N SER A 413 -22.90 6.09 -16.11
CA SER A 413 -24.07 5.21 -15.87
C SER A 413 -24.08 4.48 -14.52
N LYS A 414 -23.14 4.81 -13.62
CA LYS A 414 -23.06 4.36 -12.21
C LYS A 414 -23.06 2.83 -11.99
N CYS A 415 -22.71 2.04 -12.99
CA CYS A 415 -22.81 0.57 -12.93
C CYS A 415 -21.69 -0.07 -12.08
N GLY A 416 -22.08 -0.92 -11.13
CA GLY A 416 -21.19 -1.91 -10.49
C GLY A 416 -21.02 -3.18 -11.35
N PRO A 417 -20.29 -4.21 -10.86
CA PRO A 417 -19.94 -5.39 -11.66
C PRO A 417 -21.15 -6.10 -12.27
N TYR A 418 -22.13 -6.48 -11.46
CA TYR A 418 -23.33 -7.18 -11.91
C TYR A 418 -24.15 -6.33 -12.90
N SER A 419 -24.39 -5.05 -12.59
CA SER A 419 -25.11 -4.13 -13.47
C SER A 419 -24.42 -3.89 -14.82
N MET A 420 -23.08 -3.92 -14.84
CA MET A 420 -22.29 -3.81 -16.06
C MET A 420 -22.36 -5.09 -16.90
N PHE A 421 -22.26 -6.26 -16.26
CA PHE A 421 -22.47 -7.57 -16.90
C PHE A 421 -23.84 -7.64 -17.59
N CYS A 422 -24.93 -7.37 -16.86
CA CYS A 422 -26.28 -7.41 -17.43
C CYS A 422 -26.46 -6.45 -18.62
N LYS A 423 -25.81 -5.28 -18.62
CA LYS A 423 -25.85 -4.37 -19.78
C LYS A 423 -25.04 -4.88 -20.96
N LEU A 424 -23.80 -5.32 -20.73
CA LEU A 424 -22.89 -5.72 -21.81
C LEU A 424 -23.30 -7.04 -22.49
N ILE A 425 -24.02 -7.95 -21.81
CA ILE A 425 -24.62 -9.14 -22.47
C ILE A 425 -25.55 -8.73 -23.62
N HIS A 426 -26.30 -7.63 -23.44
CA HIS A 426 -27.20 -7.12 -24.47
C HIS A 426 -26.45 -6.27 -25.50
N SER A 427 -25.51 -5.42 -25.06
CA SER A 427 -24.76 -4.53 -25.96
C SER A 427 -23.70 -5.23 -26.83
N TRP A 428 -23.20 -6.39 -26.42
CA TRP A 428 -22.19 -7.19 -27.14
C TRP A 428 -22.72 -8.56 -27.59
N ARG A 429 -24.05 -8.74 -27.64
CA ARG A 429 -24.71 -10.03 -27.92
C ARG A 429 -24.25 -10.73 -29.19
N GLU A 430 -23.90 -9.96 -30.22
CA GLU A 430 -23.46 -10.46 -31.54
C GLU A 430 -21.95 -10.73 -31.60
N SER A 431 -21.18 -10.24 -30.63
CA SER A 431 -19.72 -10.26 -30.62
C SER A 431 -19.10 -10.99 -29.43
N CYS A 432 -19.88 -11.33 -28.39
CA CYS A 432 -19.45 -12.05 -27.19
C CYS A 432 -20.59 -12.92 -26.61
N SER A 433 -20.26 -14.14 -26.18
CA SER A 433 -21.16 -14.98 -25.39
C SER A 433 -21.32 -14.46 -23.94
N PRO A 434 -22.36 -14.88 -23.19
CA PRO A 434 -22.51 -14.50 -21.78
C PRO A 434 -21.26 -14.82 -20.94
N SER A 435 -20.66 -16.00 -21.11
CA SER A 435 -19.37 -16.38 -20.53
C SER A 435 -18.24 -15.38 -20.87
N GLN A 436 -18.10 -14.96 -22.12
CA GLN A 436 -17.06 -14.00 -22.53
C GLN A 436 -17.30 -12.61 -21.92
N VAL A 437 -18.57 -12.15 -21.82
CA VAL A 437 -18.90 -10.90 -21.14
C VAL A 437 -18.66 -10.98 -19.63
N ALA A 438 -18.99 -12.11 -19.00
CA ALA A 438 -18.70 -12.35 -17.58
C ALA A 438 -17.19 -12.26 -17.30
N VAL A 439 -16.37 -12.90 -18.13
CA VAL A 439 -14.90 -12.83 -18.05
C VAL A 439 -14.39 -11.40 -18.23
N LYS A 440 -14.81 -10.68 -19.28
CA LYS A 440 -14.39 -9.28 -19.51
C LYS A 440 -14.76 -8.34 -18.36
N VAL A 441 -15.97 -8.43 -17.82
CA VAL A 441 -16.43 -7.57 -16.70
C VAL A 441 -15.74 -7.93 -15.39
N LYS A 442 -15.54 -9.22 -15.10
CA LYS A 442 -14.80 -9.69 -13.93
C LYS A 442 -13.33 -9.26 -14.01
N HIS A 443 -12.69 -9.38 -15.16
CA HIS A 443 -11.32 -8.91 -15.42
C HIS A 443 -11.20 -7.41 -15.20
N PHE A 444 -12.07 -6.59 -15.82
CA PHE A 444 -12.07 -5.15 -15.60
C PHE A 444 -12.19 -4.78 -14.11
N PHE A 445 -13.23 -5.27 -13.41
CA PHE A 445 -13.43 -4.89 -12.01
C PHE A 445 -12.34 -5.42 -11.08
N LYS A 446 -11.70 -6.55 -11.39
CA LYS A 446 -10.51 -7.05 -10.70
C LYS A 446 -9.31 -6.12 -10.92
N MET A 447 -9.02 -5.73 -12.17
CA MET A 447 -7.88 -4.86 -12.51
C MET A 447 -8.06 -3.44 -11.98
N TYR A 448 -9.24 -2.83 -12.21
CA TYR A 448 -9.63 -1.53 -11.64
C TYR A 448 -9.49 -1.54 -10.10
N ALA A 449 -10.00 -2.57 -9.41
CA ALA A 449 -9.91 -2.66 -7.95
C ALA A 449 -8.47 -2.83 -7.46
N THR A 450 -7.67 -3.63 -8.16
CA THR A 450 -6.26 -3.89 -7.82
C THR A 450 -5.42 -2.63 -8.01
N ASN A 451 -5.60 -1.91 -9.11
CA ASN A 451 -4.77 -0.76 -9.46
C ASN A 451 -5.27 0.59 -8.91
N ARG A 452 -6.45 0.65 -8.24
CA ARG A 452 -7.00 1.93 -7.75
C ARG A 452 -6.04 2.69 -6.85
N HIS A 453 -5.21 2.00 -6.07
CA HIS A 453 -4.15 2.55 -5.22
C HIS A 453 -3.06 3.37 -5.98
N LYS A 454 -3.03 3.35 -7.32
CA LYS A 454 -2.19 4.23 -8.13
C LYS A 454 -2.78 5.64 -8.21
N MET A 455 -4.11 5.76 -8.18
CA MET A 455 -4.86 7.00 -8.40
C MET A 455 -4.73 8.01 -7.25
N THR A 456 -4.50 7.55 -6.03
CA THR A 456 -4.21 8.41 -4.86
C THR A 456 -2.88 9.16 -4.95
N THR A 457 -2.06 8.83 -5.96
CA THR A 457 -0.67 9.29 -6.15
C THR A 457 -0.33 9.57 -7.62
N VAL A 458 -1.35 9.67 -8.48
CA VAL A 458 -1.17 10.16 -9.86
C VAL A 458 -0.95 11.68 -9.81
N THR A 459 -0.23 12.26 -10.78
CA THR A 459 -0.09 13.72 -10.86
C THR A 459 -1.46 14.41 -10.90
N PRO A 460 -1.65 15.58 -10.24
CA PRO A 460 -2.78 16.46 -10.49
C PRO A 460 -2.90 16.74 -11.99
N SER A 461 -3.88 16.09 -12.61
CA SER A 461 -4.06 16.07 -14.05
C SER A 461 -5.09 17.07 -14.50
N TYR A 462 -4.94 17.52 -15.74
CA TYR A 462 -5.91 18.41 -16.34
C TYR A 462 -7.26 17.69 -16.48
N HIS A 463 -8.31 18.18 -15.83
CA HIS A 463 -9.64 17.58 -15.89
C HIS A 463 -10.36 17.94 -17.20
N ALA A 464 -10.64 16.96 -18.05
CA ALA A 464 -11.40 17.15 -19.28
C ALA A 464 -12.57 16.14 -19.43
N GLU A 465 -12.33 14.85 -19.18
CA GLU A 465 -13.34 13.80 -19.35
C GLU A 465 -14.23 13.58 -18.11
N SER A 466 -15.56 13.64 -18.32
CA SER A 466 -16.57 13.47 -17.26
C SER A 466 -16.66 12.05 -16.65
N TYR A 467 -15.87 11.10 -17.18
CA TYR A 467 -15.68 9.78 -16.59
C TYR A 467 -14.33 9.60 -15.88
N SER A 468 -13.57 10.70 -15.69
CA SER A 468 -12.23 10.69 -15.09
C SER A 468 -12.15 9.91 -13.76
N PRO A 469 -11.08 9.15 -13.54
CA PRO A 469 -10.88 8.38 -12.33
C PRO A 469 -10.29 9.19 -11.17
N ASP A 470 -9.91 10.47 -11.31
CA ASP A 470 -9.21 11.24 -10.26
C ASP A 470 -9.81 11.04 -8.85
N ASP A 471 -8.97 10.62 -7.90
CA ASP A 471 -9.38 10.34 -6.52
C ASP A 471 -9.24 11.57 -5.60
N ASN A 472 -8.60 12.66 -6.06
CA ASN A 472 -8.38 13.86 -5.25
C ASN A 472 -9.64 14.72 -5.10
N ARG A 473 -10.46 14.83 -6.15
CA ARG A 473 -11.64 15.69 -6.18
C ARG A 473 -12.85 15.08 -6.89
N PHE A 474 -12.65 14.41 -8.03
CA PHE A 474 -13.78 14.13 -8.93
C PHE A 474 -14.46 12.77 -8.73
N ASP A 475 -13.71 11.72 -8.40
CA ASP A 475 -14.20 10.36 -8.24
C ASP A 475 -13.67 9.76 -6.93
N LEU A 476 -14.08 10.38 -5.81
CA LEU A 476 -13.80 9.87 -4.46
C LEU A 476 -14.28 8.41 -4.34
N ARG A 477 -13.35 7.46 -4.16
CA ARG A 477 -13.65 6.02 -4.02
C ARG A 477 -12.78 5.39 -2.94
N PRO A 478 -13.15 4.20 -2.41
CA PRO A 478 -12.18 3.34 -1.76
C PRO A 478 -11.01 3.06 -2.73
N PHE A 479 -9.78 3.21 -2.26
CA PHE A 479 -8.59 2.81 -3.01
C PHE A 479 -8.08 1.41 -2.64
N LEU A 480 -8.53 0.88 -1.49
CA LEU A 480 -8.42 -0.51 -1.08
C LEU A 480 -9.79 -1.18 -1.26
N TYR A 481 -9.89 -2.08 -2.23
CA TYR A 481 -11.09 -2.87 -2.53
C TYR A 481 -10.84 -4.36 -2.27
N ASN A 482 -11.88 -5.12 -1.93
CA ASN A 482 -11.84 -6.57 -2.04
C ASN A 482 -11.86 -6.96 -3.54
N THR A 483 -10.67 -7.17 -4.11
CA THR A 483 -10.46 -7.44 -5.55
C THR A 483 -11.09 -8.75 -6.04
N ARG A 484 -11.53 -9.63 -5.13
CA ARG A 484 -12.30 -10.84 -5.47
C ARG A 484 -13.78 -10.55 -5.75
N TRP A 485 -14.30 -9.38 -5.34
CA TRP A 485 -15.70 -8.97 -5.52
C TRP A 485 -16.72 -10.10 -5.25
N SER A 486 -16.49 -10.89 -4.19
CA SER A 486 -17.02 -12.26 -4.05
C SER A 486 -18.52 -12.35 -4.27
N TRP A 487 -19.29 -11.50 -3.59
CA TRP A 487 -20.75 -11.43 -3.74
C TRP A 487 -21.16 -11.06 -5.16
N GLN A 488 -20.60 -9.98 -5.71
CA GLN A 488 -20.98 -9.46 -7.03
C GLN A 488 -20.59 -10.42 -8.15
N PHE A 489 -19.48 -11.16 -8.00
CA PHE A 489 -19.05 -12.17 -8.95
C PHE A 489 -19.87 -13.45 -8.83
N GLN A 490 -20.25 -13.88 -7.62
CA GLN A 490 -21.23 -14.96 -7.41
C GLN A 490 -22.60 -14.65 -8.05
N CYS A 491 -23.07 -13.40 -7.98
CA CYS A 491 -24.27 -12.99 -8.72
C CYS A 491 -24.10 -13.10 -10.24
N ILE A 492 -22.92 -12.76 -10.79
CA ILE A 492 -22.61 -12.95 -12.21
C ILE A 492 -22.58 -14.44 -12.56
N ASP A 493 -21.95 -15.29 -11.75
CA ASP A 493 -21.91 -16.75 -11.98
C ASP A 493 -23.29 -17.39 -11.93
N ALA A 494 -24.13 -17.02 -10.97
CA ALA A 494 -25.50 -17.51 -10.85
C ALA A 494 -26.35 -17.14 -12.08
N GLU A 495 -26.24 -15.89 -12.55
CA GLU A 495 -26.98 -15.39 -13.71
C GLU A 495 -26.42 -15.95 -15.03
N GLN A 496 -25.10 -16.12 -15.15
CA GLN A 496 -24.46 -16.82 -16.27
C GLN A 496 -24.93 -18.27 -16.34
N ASN A 497 -24.86 -19.03 -15.24
CA ASN A 497 -25.36 -20.41 -15.17
C ASN A 497 -26.86 -20.50 -15.52
N ARG A 498 -27.66 -19.52 -15.11
CA ARG A 498 -29.09 -19.43 -15.47
C ARG A 498 -29.31 -19.21 -16.97
N MET A 499 -28.43 -18.46 -17.64
CA MET A 499 -28.47 -18.28 -19.10
C MET A 499 -27.91 -19.47 -19.87
N GLU A 500 -26.86 -20.12 -19.36
CA GLU A 500 -26.18 -21.26 -20.00
C GLU A 500 -26.92 -22.60 -19.82
N THR A 501 -27.83 -22.70 -18.85
CA THR A 501 -28.75 -23.85 -18.70
C THR A 501 -30.07 -23.69 -19.48
N GLN A 502 -30.44 -22.48 -19.89
CA GLN A 502 -31.67 -22.23 -20.67
C GLN A 502 -31.71 -22.76 -22.12
N PRO A 503 -30.60 -23.12 -22.83
CA PRO A 503 -30.68 -23.75 -24.15
C PRO A 503 -31.26 -25.18 -24.15
N LEU A 504 -31.25 -25.87 -23.00
CA LEU A 504 -31.60 -27.29 -22.89
C LEU A 504 -32.99 -27.56 -22.27
N LEU A 505 -33.78 -26.51 -22.03
CA LEU A 505 -35.08 -26.60 -21.33
C LEU A 505 -36.31 -26.41 -22.23
N SER A 506 -36.12 -26.34 -23.55
CA SER A 506 -37.20 -26.18 -24.54
C SER A 506 -37.88 -27.49 -24.97
N GLU A 507 -37.22 -28.64 -24.88
CA GLU A 507 -37.73 -29.91 -25.45
C GLU A 507 -38.32 -30.90 -24.44
N SER A 508 -38.03 -30.76 -23.13
CA SER A 508 -38.30 -31.81 -22.13
C SER A 508 -39.64 -31.68 -21.37
N ARG A 509 -40.45 -30.64 -21.59
CA ARG A 509 -41.74 -30.45 -20.89
C ARG A 509 -42.93 -31.16 -21.56
N LYS A 510 -42.97 -32.49 -21.42
CA LYS A 510 -44.22 -33.28 -21.47
C LYS A 510 -44.18 -34.39 -20.41
N ARG A 511 -45.30 -34.58 -19.69
CA ARG A 511 -45.52 -35.51 -18.56
C ARG A 511 -44.88 -35.09 -17.23
N ASP A 512 -45.40 -35.37 -16.03
CA ASP A 512 -46.78 -35.66 -15.53
C ASP A 512 -46.80 -35.35 -13.99
N SER A 513 -47.83 -35.74 -13.22
CA SER A 513 -48.10 -35.28 -11.82
C SER A 513 -48.69 -36.41 -10.91
N VAL A 514 -49.10 -36.26 -9.62
CA VAL A 514 -49.61 -35.11 -8.82
C VAL A 514 -49.62 -35.38 -7.27
N ASP A 515 -49.77 -34.30 -6.47
CA ASP A 515 -50.29 -34.16 -5.06
C ASP A 515 -49.62 -34.72 -3.75
N TYR A 516 -49.80 -33.90 -2.68
CA TYR A 516 -50.09 -34.08 -1.21
C TYR A 516 -49.86 -35.42 -0.45
N GLY A 517 -49.70 -35.50 0.89
CA GLY A 517 -49.50 -34.49 1.97
C GLY A 517 -50.00 -34.86 3.41
N SER A 518 -49.20 -34.61 4.49
CA SER A 518 -49.55 -34.58 5.96
C SER A 518 -49.88 -35.94 6.69
N ARG A 519 -50.12 -36.10 8.03
CA ARG A 519 -50.39 -35.21 9.22
C ARG A 519 -50.33 -35.94 10.62
N TYR A 520 -50.19 -35.18 11.74
CA TYR A 520 -50.58 -35.47 13.18
C TYR A 520 -49.81 -36.55 14.02
N GLU A 521 -49.40 -36.30 15.30
CA GLU A 521 -50.06 -36.32 16.67
C GLU A 521 -50.21 -37.75 17.28
N SER A 522 -50.19 -38.07 18.60
CA SER A 522 -50.26 -37.30 19.88
C SER A 522 -49.59 -38.03 21.11
N GLU A 523 -49.82 -37.58 22.35
CA GLU A 523 -49.13 -37.96 23.62
C GLU A 523 -49.67 -39.20 24.39
N SER A 524 -48.89 -39.75 25.36
CA SER A 524 -49.14 -39.64 26.84
C SER A 524 -48.90 -40.88 27.77
N SER A 525 -48.14 -40.67 28.87
CA SER A 525 -48.28 -41.29 30.23
C SER A 525 -48.12 -42.83 30.44
N SER A 526 -47.87 -43.40 31.64
CA SER A 526 -47.14 -42.98 32.87
C SER A 526 -46.99 -44.15 33.87
N ARG A 527 -45.99 -44.09 34.78
CA ARG A 527 -45.87 -44.88 36.05
C ARG A 527 -45.78 -46.42 35.92
N SER A 528 -45.66 -47.20 37.00
CA SER A 528 -44.55 -47.37 37.98
C SER A 528 -44.84 -48.65 38.83
N GLU A 529 -44.10 -49.15 39.83
CA GLU A 529 -42.95 -48.67 40.62
C GLU A 529 -42.28 -49.82 41.43
N SER A 530 -41.05 -49.62 41.93
CA SER A 530 -40.48 -50.30 43.14
C SER A 530 -40.07 -51.81 43.01
N LYS A 531 -39.28 -52.45 43.91
CA LYS A 531 -38.60 -52.03 45.17
C LYS A 531 -37.52 -53.06 45.62
N GLU A 532 -36.51 -52.59 46.37
CA GLU A 532 -35.72 -53.27 47.44
C GLU A 532 -35.01 -54.63 47.15
N THR A 533 -33.83 -54.95 47.70
CA THR A 533 -33.00 -54.36 48.79
C THR A 533 -31.49 -54.45 48.36
N SER A 534 -30.41 -54.28 49.14
CA SER A 534 -30.14 -54.28 50.59
C SER A 534 -29.05 -53.25 51.01
N ARG A 535 -28.17 -53.60 51.97
CA ARG A 535 -27.06 -52.84 52.61
C ARG A 535 -25.99 -53.89 53.03
N LEU A 536 -24.73 -53.61 53.40
CA LEU A 536 -24.14 -52.60 54.30
C LEU A 536 -22.67 -52.26 53.90
N PHE A 537 -22.14 -51.14 54.48
CA PHE A 537 -20.77 -50.81 54.97
C PHE A 537 -19.57 -51.75 54.62
N ASP A 538 -18.33 -51.26 54.46
CA ASP A 538 -17.72 -49.95 54.77
C ASP A 538 -16.51 -49.61 53.85
N SER A 539 -15.90 -48.44 54.05
CA SER A 539 -14.66 -47.94 53.42
C SER A 539 -13.39 -48.65 53.97
N VAL A 540 -12.20 -48.69 53.33
CA VAL A 540 -11.31 -47.59 52.85
C VAL A 540 -10.18 -48.11 51.91
N HIS A 541 -9.70 -47.24 51.01
CA HIS A 541 -8.39 -47.18 50.29
C HIS A 541 -8.04 -48.02 49.03
N VAL A 542 -7.75 -47.23 47.97
CA VAL A 542 -6.65 -47.34 46.97
C VAL A 542 -6.66 -48.50 45.99
N GLN A 543 -7.00 -48.18 44.74
CA GLN A 543 -5.94 -48.07 43.73
C GLN A 543 -6.21 -46.94 42.72
N GLU A 544 -5.75 -45.73 43.05
CA GLU A 544 -5.65 -44.61 42.09
C GLU A 544 -4.54 -44.92 41.08
N HIS A 545 -4.82 -44.97 39.77
CA HIS A 545 -3.74 -44.87 38.78
C HIS A 545 -4.12 -44.38 37.36
N ASP A 546 -5.37 -44.56 36.89
CA ASP A 546 -5.72 -44.27 35.49
C ASP A 546 -6.24 -42.85 35.19
N GLU A 547 -6.88 -42.14 36.14
CA GLU A 547 -7.40 -40.78 35.85
C GLU A 547 -6.28 -39.78 35.51
N ASP A 548 -5.15 -39.84 36.21
CA ASP A 548 -4.08 -38.86 36.07
C ASP A 548 -3.37 -38.97 34.70
N LEU A 549 -3.37 -40.18 34.11
CA LEU A 549 -2.79 -40.44 32.80
C LEU A 549 -3.56 -39.69 31.71
N TYR A 550 -4.88 -39.89 31.60
CA TYR A 550 -5.71 -39.22 30.58
C TYR A 550 -5.66 -37.68 30.69
N ILE A 551 -5.58 -37.14 31.92
CA ILE A 551 -5.51 -35.70 32.14
C ILE A 551 -4.13 -35.13 31.74
N GLN A 552 -3.03 -35.84 31.99
CA GLN A 552 -1.70 -35.43 31.48
C GLN A 552 -1.61 -35.51 29.96
N GLN A 553 -2.21 -36.53 29.34
CA GLN A 553 -2.28 -36.67 27.88
C GLN A 553 -3.00 -35.47 27.23
N ALA A 554 -4.18 -35.11 27.74
CA ALA A 554 -4.92 -33.95 27.27
C ALA A 554 -4.11 -32.64 27.43
N ALA A 555 -3.39 -32.47 28.54
CA ALA A 555 -2.56 -31.30 28.76
C ALA A 555 -1.40 -31.17 27.75
N VAL A 556 -0.66 -32.25 27.48
CA VAL A 556 0.46 -32.22 26.51
C VAL A 556 -0.03 -32.03 25.08
N PHE A 557 -1.15 -32.63 24.68
CA PHE A 557 -1.72 -32.39 23.34
C PHE A 557 -2.19 -30.93 23.16
N ILE A 558 -2.67 -30.27 24.21
CA ILE A 558 -3.03 -28.84 24.17
C ILE A 558 -1.76 -27.95 24.16
N GLU A 559 -0.73 -28.25 24.95
CA GLU A 559 0.57 -27.56 24.89
C GLU A 559 1.21 -27.66 23.50
N ASP A 560 1.13 -28.83 22.85
CA ASP A 560 1.62 -29.05 21.49
C ASP A 560 0.78 -28.37 20.40
N ALA A 561 -0.54 -28.30 20.57
CA ALA A 561 -1.44 -27.56 19.68
C ALA A 561 -1.18 -26.04 19.74
N VAL A 562 -0.94 -25.48 20.94
CA VAL A 562 -0.59 -24.07 21.14
C VAL A 562 0.79 -23.73 20.57
N GLN A 563 1.74 -24.68 20.55
CA GLN A 563 3.08 -24.46 19.97
C GLN A 563 3.27 -25.02 18.55
N TYR A 564 2.19 -25.45 17.89
CA TYR A 564 2.17 -25.95 16.49
C TYR A 564 3.11 -27.13 16.21
N ARG A 565 3.22 -28.05 17.16
CA ARG A 565 4.05 -29.28 17.09
C ARG A 565 3.27 -30.43 16.41
N SER A 566 3.78 -31.65 16.48
CA SER A 566 3.19 -32.83 15.82
C SER A 566 3.12 -34.00 16.81
N ILE A 567 1.94 -34.62 16.91
CA ILE A 567 1.64 -35.66 17.90
C ILE A 567 2.17 -37.01 17.40
N ASN A 568 3.47 -37.19 17.53
CA ASN A 568 4.26 -38.37 17.13
C ASN A 568 5.23 -38.72 18.26
N HIS A 569 4.71 -38.87 19.49
CA HIS A 569 5.48 -39.22 20.69
C HIS A 569 4.73 -40.26 21.53
N LYS A 570 5.47 -41.15 22.19
CA LYS A 570 4.92 -42.12 23.14
C LYS A 570 4.20 -41.44 24.30
N VAL A 571 3.16 -42.11 24.79
CA VAL A 571 2.10 -41.52 25.60
C VAL A 571 2.06 -42.09 27.03
N ASP A 572 3.24 -42.40 27.57
CA ASP A 572 3.44 -42.89 28.94
C ASP A 572 3.85 -41.77 29.92
N LEU A 573 3.61 -41.98 31.21
CA LEU A 573 3.78 -40.97 32.27
C LEU A 573 5.23 -40.46 32.41
N GLY A 574 6.23 -41.32 32.12
CA GLY A 574 7.64 -40.96 32.14
C GLY A 574 8.01 -40.07 30.94
N SER A 575 7.64 -40.49 29.74
CA SER A 575 7.84 -39.74 28.50
C SER A 575 7.20 -38.35 28.53
N LEU A 576 5.96 -38.24 29.01
CA LEU A 576 5.24 -36.95 29.11
C LEU A 576 5.91 -35.98 30.10
N THR A 577 6.47 -36.49 31.20
CA THR A 577 7.22 -35.69 32.18
C THR A 577 8.56 -35.21 31.61
N LEU A 578 9.32 -36.10 30.97
CA LEU A 578 10.60 -35.79 30.33
C LEU A 578 10.44 -34.76 29.18
N TYR A 579 9.37 -34.90 28.40
CA TYR A 579 9.04 -34.01 27.28
C TYR A 579 8.88 -32.55 27.73
N ARG A 580 8.25 -32.30 28.89
CA ARG A 580 8.03 -30.94 29.40
C ARG A 580 9.29 -30.33 30.01
N TRP A 581 10.15 -31.13 30.63
CA TRP A 581 11.46 -30.67 31.16
C TRP A 581 12.40 -30.18 30.05
N TYR A 582 12.45 -30.91 28.92
CA TYR A 582 13.30 -30.64 27.76
C TYR A 582 13.10 -29.25 27.11
N TYR A 583 11.93 -28.63 27.27
CA TYR A 583 11.61 -27.31 26.70
C TYR A 583 11.83 -26.11 27.65
N SER A 584 12.42 -26.33 28.82
CA SER A 584 12.74 -25.24 29.77
C SER A 584 13.92 -24.36 29.29
N ARG A 585 13.91 -23.06 29.63
CA ARG A 585 14.82 -22.04 29.08
C ARG A 585 15.82 -21.50 30.11
N ILE A 586 17.03 -22.07 30.24
CA ILE A 586 18.12 -21.43 31.01
C ILE A 586 19.52 -21.76 30.44
N TYR A 587 20.20 -20.80 29.77
CA TYR A 587 21.55 -20.26 30.09
C TYR A 587 22.12 -19.36 28.94
N PRO A 588 22.98 -18.35 29.22
CA PRO A 588 23.46 -17.37 28.23
C PRO A 588 24.92 -17.56 27.76
N ARG A 589 25.41 -16.66 26.89
CA ARG A 589 26.78 -16.59 26.34
C ARG A 589 27.56 -15.37 26.89
N PHE A 590 28.88 -15.47 26.92
CA PHE A 590 29.83 -14.34 26.98
C PHE A 590 31.15 -14.70 26.25
N ARG A 591 31.88 -13.71 25.72
CA ARG A 591 33.26 -13.84 25.22
C ARG A 591 33.92 -12.47 24.96
N PRO A 592 35.23 -12.31 25.23
CA PRO A 592 36.07 -11.24 24.69
C PRO A 592 37.01 -11.76 23.57
N GLU A 593 38.10 -11.02 23.34
CA GLU A 593 39.09 -10.99 22.25
C GLU A 593 39.76 -12.31 21.76
N PRO A 594 40.44 -12.29 20.58
CA PRO A 594 40.96 -13.48 19.90
C PRO A 594 42.20 -14.10 20.58
N TRP A 595 41.94 -14.84 21.66
CA TRP A 595 42.89 -15.78 22.24
C TRP A 595 42.99 -17.05 21.38
N GLU A 596 44.21 -17.48 21.03
CA GLU A 596 44.47 -18.85 20.57
C GLU A 596 44.35 -19.83 21.75
N PRO A 597 43.31 -20.68 21.78
CA PRO A 597 43.12 -21.59 22.90
C PRO A 597 44.09 -22.78 22.79
N PRO A 598 44.64 -23.29 23.92
CA PRO A 598 45.52 -24.45 23.89
C PRO A 598 44.83 -25.66 23.24
N CYS A 599 45.59 -26.41 22.42
CA CYS A 599 45.09 -27.59 21.72
C CYS A 599 44.41 -28.55 22.72
N GLY A 600 43.20 -29.01 22.35
CA GLY A 600 42.34 -29.82 23.20
C GLY A 600 41.19 -29.04 23.86
N LEU A 601 41.32 -27.75 24.20
CA LEU A 601 40.23 -27.01 24.87
C LEU A 601 38.99 -26.85 23.98
N THR A 602 39.19 -26.51 22.71
CA THR A 602 38.10 -26.37 21.72
C THR A 602 37.50 -27.72 21.33
N GLU A 603 38.33 -28.75 21.20
CA GLU A 603 37.91 -30.10 20.86
C GLU A 603 37.15 -30.76 22.03
N ALA A 604 37.53 -30.50 23.29
CA ALA A 604 36.80 -30.97 24.48
C ALA A 604 35.40 -30.35 24.58
N ILE A 605 35.26 -29.05 24.30
CA ILE A 605 33.95 -28.38 24.22
C ILE A 605 33.10 -29.00 23.08
N GLU A 606 33.70 -29.28 21.92
CA GLU A 606 33.00 -29.94 20.81
C GLU A 606 32.56 -31.38 21.14
N ILE A 607 33.39 -32.16 21.84
CA ILE A 607 33.04 -33.50 22.35
C ILE A 607 31.85 -33.41 23.33
N ILE A 608 31.87 -32.47 24.29
CA ILE A 608 30.75 -32.27 25.22
C ILE A 608 29.45 -31.97 24.46
N CYS A 609 29.50 -31.10 23.44
CA CYS A 609 28.33 -30.82 22.60
C CYS A 609 27.87 -32.06 21.79
N LEU A 610 28.79 -32.85 21.23
CA LEU A 610 28.47 -34.09 20.50
C LEU A 610 27.86 -35.16 21.41
N CYS A 611 28.32 -35.28 22.67
CA CYS A 611 27.68 -36.14 23.67
C CYS A 611 26.23 -35.70 23.96
N ILE A 612 25.98 -34.39 24.11
CA ILE A 612 24.62 -33.85 24.30
C ILE A 612 23.73 -34.12 23.08
N PHE A 613 24.23 -33.93 21.85
CA PHE A 613 23.47 -34.26 20.63
C PHE A 613 23.24 -35.77 20.47
N THR A 614 24.17 -36.61 20.92
CA THR A 614 24.00 -38.08 20.91
C THR A 614 22.91 -38.50 21.89
N LEU A 615 22.90 -37.95 23.11
CA LEU A 615 21.84 -38.17 24.10
C LEU A 615 20.47 -37.69 23.58
N ASP A 616 20.43 -36.52 22.94
CA ASP A 616 19.23 -35.97 22.29
C ASP A 616 18.68 -36.89 21.18
N VAL A 617 19.54 -37.52 20.39
CA VAL A 617 19.13 -38.56 19.41
C VAL A 617 18.57 -39.80 20.10
N VAL A 618 19.22 -40.29 21.15
CA VAL A 618 18.80 -41.50 21.89
C VAL A 618 17.44 -41.29 22.57
N VAL A 619 17.21 -40.13 23.16
CA VAL A 619 15.90 -39.75 23.72
C VAL A 619 14.85 -39.65 22.60
N LYS A 620 15.17 -39.02 21.46
CA LYS A 620 14.23 -38.90 20.33
C LYS A 620 13.91 -40.25 19.67
N SER A 621 14.86 -41.18 19.56
CA SER A 621 14.59 -42.52 19.02
C SER A 621 13.74 -43.38 19.96
N TYR A 622 13.95 -43.25 21.27
CA TYR A 622 13.10 -43.89 22.28
C TYR A 622 11.66 -43.36 22.26
N LEU A 623 11.49 -42.03 22.22
CA LEU A 623 10.18 -41.36 22.29
C LEU A 623 9.31 -41.52 21.04
N ILE A 624 9.91 -41.50 19.84
CA ILE A 624 9.18 -41.53 18.56
C ILE A 624 8.84 -42.97 18.11
N GLY A 625 9.62 -43.96 18.55
CA GLY A 625 9.48 -45.35 18.10
C GLY A 625 10.25 -45.64 16.80
N TRP A 626 10.67 -46.89 16.64
CA TRP A 626 11.71 -47.28 15.69
C TRP A 626 11.30 -47.17 14.22
N GLU A 627 10.04 -47.46 13.89
CA GLU A 627 9.53 -47.44 12.52
C GLU A 627 9.32 -46.01 11.99
N GLU A 628 8.75 -45.13 12.82
CA GLU A 628 8.68 -43.69 12.50
C GLU A 628 10.08 -43.04 12.45
N PHE A 629 10.98 -43.44 13.35
CA PHE A 629 12.38 -42.97 13.34
C PHE A 629 13.08 -43.29 12.00
N ARG A 630 12.90 -44.51 11.48
CA ARG A 630 13.41 -44.92 10.16
C ARG A 630 12.70 -44.24 8.99
N THR A 631 11.43 -43.86 9.15
CA THR A 631 10.69 -43.12 8.14
C THR A 631 11.13 -41.64 8.05
N ASN A 632 11.57 -41.06 9.17
CA ASN A 632 11.93 -39.65 9.26
C ASN A 632 13.38 -39.37 8.79
N LYS A 633 13.53 -39.00 7.52
CA LYS A 633 14.81 -38.65 6.87
C LYS A 633 15.65 -37.61 7.62
N TRP A 634 15.03 -36.72 8.41
CA TRP A 634 15.76 -35.75 9.25
C TRP A 634 16.43 -36.37 10.48
N LEU A 635 15.90 -37.46 11.03
CA LEU A 635 16.53 -38.18 12.15
C LEU A 635 17.67 -39.07 11.64
N ILE A 636 17.51 -39.74 10.50
CA ILE A 636 18.60 -40.45 9.81
C ILE A 636 19.76 -39.50 9.49
N GLY A 637 19.47 -38.33 8.91
CA GLY A 637 20.49 -37.32 8.63
C GLY A 637 21.22 -36.86 9.89
N TYR A 638 20.51 -36.72 11.02
CA TYR A 638 21.11 -36.32 12.29
C TYR A 638 22.07 -37.37 12.88
N VAL A 639 21.71 -38.66 12.81
CA VAL A 639 22.61 -39.77 13.17
C VAL A 639 23.87 -39.75 12.31
N LEU A 640 23.72 -39.61 10.98
CA LEU A 640 24.84 -39.57 10.05
C LEU A 640 25.77 -38.37 10.31
N VAL A 641 25.20 -37.19 10.57
CA VAL A 641 25.94 -35.96 10.88
C VAL A 641 26.73 -36.11 12.19
N ILE A 642 26.15 -36.69 13.25
CA ILE A 642 26.88 -36.97 14.50
C ILE A 642 28.01 -37.96 14.24
N ALA A 643 27.75 -39.07 13.54
CA ALA A 643 28.76 -40.08 13.26
C ALA A 643 29.98 -39.52 12.51
N VAL A 644 29.76 -38.74 11.43
CA VAL A 644 30.83 -38.06 10.70
C VAL A 644 31.57 -37.05 11.58
N SER A 645 30.85 -36.29 12.42
CA SER A 645 31.46 -35.29 13.31
C SER A 645 32.32 -35.93 14.39
N VAL A 646 31.92 -37.09 14.94
CA VAL A 646 32.70 -37.86 15.92
C VAL A 646 33.97 -38.42 15.28
N VAL A 647 33.88 -39.02 14.08
CA VAL A 647 35.06 -39.55 13.38
C VAL A 647 36.07 -38.44 13.07
N ASP A 648 35.63 -37.32 12.51
CA ASP A 648 36.48 -36.17 12.19
C ASP A 648 37.09 -35.50 13.45
N CYS A 649 36.36 -35.51 14.57
CA CYS A 649 36.88 -35.07 15.87
C CYS A 649 37.97 -36.03 16.42
N MET A 650 37.77 -37.35 16.34
CA MET A 650 38.77 -38.33 16.76
C MET A 650 40.04 -38.28 15.90
N VAL A 651 39.90 -38.00 14.59
CA VAL A 651 41.05 -37.79 13.68
C VAL A 651 41.79 -36.49 14.00
N SER A 652 41.10 -35.38 14.31
CA SER A 652 41.78 -34.16 14.77
C SER A 652 42.47 -34.32 16.13
N PHE A 653 41.92 -35.15 17.02
CA PHE A 653 42.50 -35.43 18.34
C PHE A 653 43.75 -36.31 18.24
N SER A 654 43.73 -37.38 17.44
CA SER A 654 44.90 -38.24 17.21
C SER A 654 46.04 -37.52 16.48
N MET A 655 45.71 -36.51 15.66
CA MET A 655 46.67 -35.66 14.94
C MET A 655 47.08 -34.38 15.71
N LEU A 656 46.87 -34.32 17.04
CA LEU A 656 47.31 -33.20 17.90
C LEU A 656 46.94 -31.81 17.36
N CYS A 657 45.69 -31.63 16.92
CA CYS A 657 45.16 -30.42 16.28
C CYS A 657 45.77 -30.02 14.91
N GLY A 658 46.74 -30.76 14.37
CA GLY A 658 47.46 -30.46 13.12
C GLY A 658 46.64 -30.58 11.83
N THR A 659 45.38 -31.01 11.90
CA THR A 659 44.45 -31.05 10.75
C THR A 659 43.99 -29.64 10.37
N THR A 660 44.44 -29.15 9.21
CA THR A 660 44.03 -27.88 8.59
C THR A 660 42.56 -27.89 8.20
N ILE A 661 42.15 -28.87 7.38
CA ILE A 661 40.76 -29.14 7.03
C ILE A 661 40.10 -29.92 8.18
N ARG A 662 38.90 -29.50 8.59
CA ARG A 662 38.14 -30.10 9.71
C ARG A 662 36.67 -30.24 9.33
N LEU A 663 36.31 -31.36 8.71
CA LEU A 663 35.05 -31.54 7.97
C LEU A 663 33.82 -31.25 8.84
N ARG A 664 33.84 -31.61 10.13
CA ARG A 664 32.76 -31.37 11.09
C ARG A 664 32.30 -29.92 11.13
N ARG A 665 33.20 -28.94 10.95
CA ARG A 665 32.88 -27.50 10.98
C ARG A 665 31.76 -27.18 10.00
N LEU A 666 31.90 -27.60 8.73
CA LEU A 666 30.94 -27.36 7.65
C LEU A 666 29.53 -27.92 7.95
N ILE A 667 29.46 -29.01 8.72
CA ILE A 667 28.22 -29.75 8.97
C ILE A 667 27.46 -29.22 10.20
N ARG A 668 28.12 -28.52 11.14
CA ARG A 668 27.50 -27.94 12.36
C ARG A 668 26.17 -27.18 12.13
N PRO A 669 25.95 -26.41 11.04
CA PRO A 669 24.67 -25.74 10.79
C PRO A 669 23.46 -26.69 10.67
N PHE A 670 23.69 -27.97 10.37
CA PHE A 670 22.64 -28.99 10.38
C PHE A 670 21.97 -29.12 11.75
N PHE A 671 22.71 -28.96 12.86
CA PHE A 671 22.13 -29.02 14.22
C PHE A 671 21.10 -27.91 14.46
N LEU A 672 21.31 -26.71 13.89
CA LEU A 672 20.36 -25.59 13.96
C LEU A 672 19.12 -25.85 13.09
N LEU A 673 19.32 -26.34 11.86
CA LEU A 673 18.24 -26.78 10.97
C LEU A 673 17.41 -27.91 11.60
N GLN A 674 18.06 -28.85 12.29
CA GLN A 674 17.44 -30.03 12.86
C GLN A 674 16.45 -29.70 13.98
N ASN A 675 16.81 -28.76 14.86
CA ASN A 675 15.95 -28.37 15.98
C ASN A 675 14.88 -27.32 15.62
N SER A 676 15.04 -26.58 14.52
CA SER A 676 14.08 -25.57 14.08
C SER A 676 13.05 -26.09 13.07
N SER A 677 11.87 -26.49 13.56
CA SER A 677 10.74 -26.93 12.72
C SER A 677 10.29 -25.88 11.69
N LEU A 678 10.42 -24.59 12.01
CA LEU A 678 10.10 -23.50 11.09
C LEU A 678 11.17 -23.33 9.99
N MET A 679 12.45 -23.54 10.29
CA MET A 679 13.51 -23.55 9.25
C MET A 679 13.36 -24.76 8.32
N LYS A 680 12.98 -25.94 8.84
CA LYS A 680 12.65 -27.12 7.99
C LYS A 680 11.49 -26.85 7.03
N LYS A 681 10.44 -26.16 7.50
CA LYS A 681 9.33 -25.69 6.65
C LYS A 681 9.83 -24.76 5.55
N THR A 682 10.58 -23.69 5.91
CA THR A 682 11.11 -22.72 4.94
C THR A 682 12.08 -23.37 3.94
N LEU A 683 12.95 -24.30 4.36
CA LEU A 683 13.84 -25.00 3.43
C LEU A 683 13.05 -25.90 2.45
N LYS A 684 11.96 -26.54 2.92
CA LYS A 684 11.03 -27.28 2.04
C LYS A 684 10.29 -26.35 1.07
N CYS A 685 10.03 -25.10 1.45
CA CYS A 685 9.53 -24.07 0.53
C CYS A 685 10.56 -23.74 -0.56
N ILE A 686 11.78 -23.34 -0.18
CA ILE A 686 12.84 -22.95 -1.13
C ILE A 686 13.14 -24.10 -2.11
N LYS A 687 13.16 -25.35 -1.64
CA LYS A 687 13.29 -26.52 -2.53
C LYS A 687 12.11 -26.68 -3.52
N ARG A 688 10.89 -26.26 -3.16
CA ARG A 688 9.71 -26.30 -4.05
C ARG A 688 9.71 -25.14 -5.06
N THR A 689 10.27 -23.98 -4.73
CA THR A 689 10.35 -22.82 -5.65
C THR A 689 11.52 -22.92 -6.64
N LEU A 690 12.56 -23.70 -6.30
CA LEU A 690 13.77 -23.85 -7.11
C LEU A 690 13.54 -24.24 -8.60
N PRO A 691 12.58 -25.12 -8.98
CA PRO A 691 12.37 -25.47 -10.39
C PRO A 691 11.88 -24.29 -11.26
N GLU A 692 11.05 -23.40 -10.71
CA GLU A 692 10.57 -22.20 -11.41
C GLU A 692 11.65 -21.12 -11.47
N ILE A 693 12.43 -20.99 -10.40
CA ILE A 693 13.64 -20.15 -10.38
C ILE A 693 14.64 -20.62 -11.45
N ALA A 694 14.79 -21.94 -11.66
CA ALA A 694 15.72 -22.51 -12.63
C ALA A 694 15.37 -22.20 -14.10
N SER A 695 14.09 -22.04 -14.47
CA SER A 695 13.73 -21.67 -15.85
C SER A 695 14.11 -20.22 -16.18
N VAL A 696 13.96 -19.30 -15.22
CA VAL A 696 14.41 -17.91 -15.38
C VAL A 696 15.94 -17.82 -15.41
N ILE A 697 16.64 -18.62 -14.61
CA ILE A 697 18.12 -18.70 -14.65
C ILE A 697 18.61 -19.24 -16.00
N LEU A 698 17.92 -20.21 -16.59
CA LEU A 698 18.24 -20.72 -17.93
C LEU A 698 18.11 -19.61 -18.99
N LEU A 699 17.04 -18.82 -18.93
CA LEU A 699 16.82 -17.67 -19.82
C LEU A 699 17.88 -16.58 -19.61
N LEU A 700 18.25 -16.31 -18.36
CA LEU A 700 19.31 -15.36 -17.98
C LEU A 700 20.70 -15.80 -18.46
N ALA A 701 21.00 -17.10 -18.36
CA ALA A 701 22.24 -17.68 -18.89
C ALA A 701 22.27 -17.64 -20.43
N LEU A 702 21.13 -17.86 -21.10
CA LEU A 702 21.01 -17.73 -22.55
C LEU A 702 21.24 -16.27 -22.99
N HIS A 703 20.64 -15.30 -22.29
CA HIS A 703 20.89 -13.86 -22.50
C HIS A 703 22.38 -13.50 -22.36
N LEU A 704 23.01 -13.93 -21.27
CA LEU A 704 24.45 -13.72 -21.04
C LEU A 704 25.30 -14.33 -22.16
N CYS A 705 25.07 -15.59 -22.54
CA CYS A 705 25.83 -16.25 -23.59
C CYS A 705 25.64 -15.58 -24.97
N LEU A 706 24.40 -15.22 -25.32
CA LEU A 706 24.07 -14.57 -26.59
C LEU A 706 24.74 -13.20 -26.71
N PHE A 707 24.61 -12.34 -25.70
CA PHE A 707 25.27 -11.03 -25.70
C PHE A 707 26.79 -11.14 -25.58
N THR A 708 27.33 -12.19 -24.95
CA THR A 708 28.79 -12.44 -24.95
C THR A 708 29.31 -12.74 -26.36
N MET A 709 28.60 -13.58 -27.13
CA MET A 709 28.96 -13.86 -28.52
C MET A 709 28.82 -12.62 -29.41
N ILE A 710 27.73 -11.86 -29.26
CA ILE A 710 27.51 -10.62 -30.02
C ILE A 710 28.59 -9.58 -29.67
N GLY A 711 28.93 -9.37 -28.40
CA GLY A 711 29.96 -8.43 -27.98
C GLY A 711 31.33 -8.75 -28.59
N MET A 712 31.76 -10.02 -28.59
CA MET A 712 33.03 -10.42 -29.23
C MET A 712 33.03 -10.26 -30.76
N LEU A 713 31.86 -10.19 -31.40
CA LEU A 713 31.71 -9.91 -32.85
C LEU A 713 31.63 -8.41 -33.17
N ILE A 714 31.06 -7.59 -32.27
CA ILE A 714 30.98 -6.13 -32.42
C ILE A 714 32.31 -5.46 -32.07
N PHE A 715 33.07 -6.04 -31.12
CA PHE A 715 34.34 -5.50 -30.60
C PHE A 715 35.55 -6.41 -30.92
N PRO A 716 35.82 -6.73 -32.20
CA PRO A 716 36.98 -7.52 -32.59
C PRO A 716 38.27 -6.71 -32.50
N LYS A 717 39.42 -7.40 -32.49
CA LYS A 717 40.73 -6.76 -32.56
C LYS A 717 40.92 -6.02 -33.89
N SER A 718 41.19 -4.72 -33.82
CA SER A 718 41.57 -3.85 -34.93
C SER A 718 43.09 -3.79 -35.12
N GLU A 719 43.53 -3.35 -36.30
CA GLU A 719 44.94 -3.01 -36.55
C GLU A 719 45.35 -1.70 -35.86
N ASP A 720 44.43 -0.74 -35.74
CA ASP A 720 44.63 0.51 -34.99
C ASP A 720 44.67 0.24 -33.49
N SER A 721 45.82 0.44 -32.85
CA SER A 721 45.97 0.27 -31.39
C SER A 721 45.03 1.16 -30.57
N SER A 722 44.73 2.37 -31.07
CA SER A 722 43.79 3.32 -30.45
C SER A 722 42.33 2.84 -30.43
N LYS A 723 41.96 1.84 -31.25
CA LYS A 723 40.61 1.24 -31.27
C LYS A 723 40.50 -0.02 -30.40
N ASN A 724 41.61 -0.53 -29.87
CA ASN A 724 41.66 -1.83 -29.20
C ASN A 724 41.39 -1.81 -27.69
N GLY A 725 41.16 -0.64 -27.07
CA GLY A 725 41.02 -0.54 -25.60
C GLY A 725 39.89 -1.38 -25.02
N GLU A 726 38.75 -1.46 -25.70
CA GLU A 726 37.61 -2.30 -25.30
C GLU A 726 37.89 -3.79 -25.45
N TRP A 727 38.45 -4.16 -26.60
CA TRP A 727 38.81 -5.55 -26.90
C TRP A 727 39.82 -6.08 -25.88
N ASP A 728 40.87 -5.30 -25.54
CA ASP A 728 41.93 -5.79 -24.65
C ASP A 728 41.47 -5.87 -23.18
N ALA A 729 40.64 -4.93 -22.72
CA ALA A 729 40.17 -4.86 -21.34
C ALA A 729 39.03 -5.86 -21.02
N TYR A 730 38.02 -5.96 -21.89
CA TYR A 730 36.75 -6.62 -21.56
C TYR A 730 36.41 -7.78 -22.51
N PHE A 731 36.48 -7.59 -23.83
CA PHE A 731 35.93 -8.55 -24.82
C PHE A 731 36.96 -9.52 -25.42
N LYS A 732 38.18 -9.58 -24.87
CA LYS A 732 39.35 -10.30 -25.40
C LYS A 732 39.14 -11.79 -25.65
N ASN A 733 38.46 -12.46 -24.71
CA ASN A 733 38.33 -13.92 -24.61
C ASN A 733 37.01 -14.28 -23.94
N LEU A 734 36.33 -15.35 -24.38
CA LEU A 734 35.01 -15.79 -23.87
C LEU A 734 34.84 -15.71 -22.33
N PRO A 735 35.78 -16.17 -21.47
CA PRO A 735 35.61 -16.07 -20.02
C PRO A 735 35.69 -14.64 -19.47
N LYS A 736 36.55 -13.77 -20.03
CA LYS A 736 36.66 -12.35 -19.63
C LYS A 736 35.45 -11.56 -20.12
N SER A 737 34.98 -11.83 -21.34
CA SER A 737 33.77 -11.25 -21.93
C SER A 737 32.53 -11.62 -21.10
N LEU A 738 32.36 -12.91 -20.79
CA LEU A 738 31.25 -13.42 -19.97
C LEU A 738 31.29 -12.86 -18.54
N SER A 739 32.49 -12.79 -17.93
CA SER A 739 32.64 -12.17 -16.60
C SER A 739 32.28 -10.67 -16.62
N SER A 740 32.71 -9.94 -17.65
CA SER A 740 32.45 -8.50 -17.77
C SER A 740 30.96 -8.19 -17.97
N LEU A 741 30.25 -9.01 -18.74
CA LEU A 741 28.79 -8.90 -18.88
C LEU A 741 28.02 -9.41 -17.65
N LEU A 742 28.52 -10.43 -16.94
CA LEU A 742 27.91 -10.87 -15.66
C LEU A 742 28.03 -9.80 -14.57
N VAL A 743 29.15 -9.07 -14.53
CA VAL A 743 29.32 -7.90 -13.66
C VAL A 743 28.41 -6.74 -14.12
N LEU A 744 28.24 -6.52 -15.43
CA LEU A 744 27.32 -5.51 -15.96
C LEU A 744 25.85 -5.84 -15.69
N LEU A 745 25.47 -7.12 -15.64
CA LEU A 745 24.13 -7.56 -15.25
C LEU A 745 23.79 -7.10 -13.81
N THR A 746 24.82 -7.00 -12.96
CA THR A 746 24.74 -6.41 -11.61
C THR A 746 25.00 -4.90 -11.57
N THR A 747 25.25 -4.27 -12.73
CA THR A 747 25.58 -2.85 -12.93
C THR A 747 26.82 -2.33 -12.20
N ALA A 748 27.70 -3.21 -11.71
CA ALA A 748 28.86 -2.81 -10.88
C ALA A 748 30.04 -2.20 -11.67
N ASN A 749 30.13 -2.44 -12.98
CA ASN A 749 31.11 -1.84 -13.91
C ASN A 749 30.47 -0.83 -14.88
N ASN A 750 29.35 -0.24 -14.50
CA ASN A 750 28.68 0.83 -15.24
C ASN A 750 29.10 2.19 -14.62
N PRO A 751 29.79 3.09 -15.35
CA PRO A 751 29.92 3.15 -16.81
C PRO A 751 31.14 2.45 -17.42
N ASP A 752 32.16 2.12 -16.63
CA ASP A 752 33.53 1.75 -17.05
C ASP A 752 33.58 0.84 -18.29
N VAL A 753 32.79 -0.24 -18.31
CA VAL A 753 32.78 -1.24 -19.38
C VAL A 753 32.38 -0.69 -20.75
N MET A 754 31.58 0.39 -20.80
CA MET A 754 31.13 0.99 -22.07
C MET A 754 31.95 2.22 -22.50
N VAL A 755 32.77 2.80 -21.61
CA VAL A 755 33.47 4.08 -21.89
C VAL A 755 34.42 3.98 -23.10
N PRO A 756 35.26 2.93 -23.24
CA PRO A 756 36.09 2.76 -24.42
C PRO A 756 35.25 2.68 -25.71
N ALA A 757 34.19 1.85 -25.72
CA ALA A 757 33.26 1.72 -26.84
C ALA A 757 32.66 3.07 -27.27
N TYR A 758 32.11 3.78 -26.29
CA TYR A 758 31.41 5.05 -26.49
C TYR A 758 32.32 6.15 -27.02
N SER A 759 33.60 6.13 -26.63
CA SER A 759 34.61 7.07 -27.13
C SER A 759 34.92 6.89 -28.62
N LEU A 760 34.79 5.66 -29.14
CA LEU A 760 34.98 5.33 -30.56
C LEU A 760 33.72 5.62 -31.39
N ASN A 761 32.54 5.21 -30.91
CA ASN A 761 31.27 5.50 -31.56
C ASN A 761 30.10 5.48 -30.57
N ARG A 762 29.32 6.56 -30.53
CA ARG A 762 28.11 6.70 -29.71
C ARG A 762 27.06 5.61 -29.97
N GLY A 763 27.07 4.99 -31.15
CA GLY A 763 26.18 3.88 -31.50
C GLY A 763 26.41 2.61 -30.66
N TYR A 764 27.63 2.35 -30.17
CA TYR A 764 27.93 1.14 -29.40
C TYR A 764 27.21 1.09 -28.04
N THR A 765 26.82 2.23 -27.48
CA THR A 765 26.00 2.29 -26.25
C THR A 765 24.66 1.54 -26.38
N ILE A 766 24.12 1.38 -27.60
CA ILE A 766 22.88 0.63 -27.84
C ILE A 766 23.03 -0.84 -27.40
N PHE A 767 24.20 -1.46 -27.62
CA PHE A 767 24.47 -2.83 -27.17
C PHE A 767 24.40 -2.95 -25.63
N PHE A 768 25.05 -2.03 -24.92
CA PHE A 768 25.09 -2.01 -23.46
C PHE A 768 23.73 -1.67 -22.83
N ILE A 769 22.98 -0.72 -23.40
CA ILE A 769 21.62 -0.40 -22.96
C ILE A 769 20.69 -1.61 -23.16
N LEU A 770 20.70 -2.23 -24.34
CA LEU A 770 19.85 -3.39 -24.64
C LEU A 770 20.18 -4.57 -23.71
N PHE A 771 21.46 -4.82 -23.45
CA PHE A 771 21.90 -5.85 -22.50
C PHE A 771 21.34 -5.62 -21.09
N SER A 772 21.46 -4.39 -20.56
CA SER A 772 21.02 -4.04 -19.19
C SER A 772 19.49 -3.94 -19.07
N VAL A 773 18.77 -3.50 -20.10
CA VAL A 773 17.30 -3.50 -20.11
C VAL A 773 16.77 -4.94 -20.03
N CYS A 774 17.19 -5.80 -20.96
CA CYS A 774 16.74 -7.20 -20.98
C CYS A 774 17.22 -7.97 -19.73
N GLY A 775 18.49 -7.83 -19.35
CA GLY A 775 19.06 -8.54 -18.21
C GLY A 775 18.58 -8.01 -16.86
N THR A 776 18.94 -6.76 -16.53
CA THR A 776 18.78 -6.20 -15.19
C THR A 776 17.36 -5.71 -14.93
N TYR A 777 16.69 -5.08 -15.90
CA TYR A 777 15.34 -4.53 -15.65
C TYR A 777 14.20 -5.51 -15.92
N ILE A 778 14.32 -6.41 -16.91
CA ILE A 778 13.29 -7.43 -17.17
C ILE A 778 13.58 -8.71 -16.37
N LEU A 779 14.63 -9.45 -16.71
CA LEU A 779 14.83 -10.81 -16.20
C LEU A 779 15.06 -10.90 -14.68
N MET A 780 15.84 -9.97 -14.10
CA MET A 780 16.07 -9.97 -12.64
C MET A 780 14.82 -9.58 -11.84
N ASN A 781 14.00 -8.64 -12.31
CA ASN A 781 12.75 -8.27 -11.65
C ASN A 781 11.67 -9.36 -11.80
N LEU A 782 11.62 -10.04 -12.96
CA LEU A 782 10.78 -11.22 -13.18
C LEU A 782 11.12 -12.34 -12.19
N LEU A 783 12.42 -12.59 -11.96
CA LEU A 783 12.89 -13.55 -10.95
C LEU A 783 12.41 -13.17 -9.54
N THR A 784 12.51 -11.90 -9.15
CA THR A 784 11.97 -11.39 -7.87
C THR A 784 10.45 -11.60 -7.75
N ALA A 785 9.68 -11.35 -8.81
CA ALA A 785 8.23 -11.55 -8.82
C ALA A 785 7.83 -13.03 -8.67
N ILE A 786 8.56 -13.95 -9.32
CA ILE A 786 8.34 -15.40 -9.20
C ILE A 786 8.69 -15.90 -7.79
N ILE A 787 9.81 -15.42 -7.22
CA ILE A 787 10.19 -15.70 -5.82
C ILE A 787 9.09 -15.24 -4.86
N TYR A 788 8.58 -14.01 -4.99
CA TYR A 788 7.49 -13.48 -4.16
C TYR A 788 6.21 -14.33 -4.28
N ASN A 789 5.73 -14.60 -5.49
CA ASN A 789 4.46 -15.30 -5.74
C ASN A 789 4.45 -16.72 -5.14
N GLN A 790 5.48 -17.52 -5.42
CA GLN A 790 5.55 -18.89 -4.90
C GLN A 790 5.73 -18.93 -3.38
N PHE A 791 6.54 -18.01 -2.85
CA PHE A 791 6.77 -17.92 -1.41
C PHE A 791 5.50 -17.51 -0.63
N ARG A 792 4.73 -16.54 -1.14
CA ARG A 792 3.42 -16.15 -0.59
C ARG A 792 2.43 -17.31 -0.60
N GLY A 793 2.37 -18.07 -1.70
CA GLY A 793 1.57 -19.30 -1.79
C GLY A 793 1.92 -20.32 -0.71
N TYR A 794 3.20 -20.51 -0.40
CA TYR A 794 3.64 -21.40 0.67
C TYR A 794 3.29 -20.90 2.07
N LEU A 795 3.41 -19.59 2.36
CA LEU A 795 3.05 -19.05 3.67
C LEU A 795 1.59 -19.37 4.03
N LEU A 796 0.67 -19.14 3.09
CA LEU A 796 -0.75 -19.49 3.24
C LEU A 796 -0.94 -20.98 3.58
N MET A 797 -0.34 -21.88 2.80
CA MET A 797 -0.39 -23.33 3.04
C MET A 797 0.21 -23.73 4.40
N SER A 798 1.28 -23.07 4.85
CA SER A 798 1.94 -23.34 6.13
C SER A 798 1.10 -22.92 7.34
N VAL A 799 0.30 -21.86 7.19
CA VAL A 799 -0.68 -21.43 8.20
C VAL A 799 -1.90 -22.34 8.21
N GLN A 800 -2.47 -22.67 7.04
CA GLN A 800 -3.56 -23.65 6.92
C GLN A 800 -3.21 -24.98 7.59
N ALA A 801 -2.03 -25.55 7.29
CA ALA A 801 -1.50 -26.77 7.91
C ALA A 801 -1.10 -26.61 9.40
N SER A 802 -1.25 -25.42 9.99
CA SER A 802 -1.08 -25.19 11.43
C SER A 802 -2.45 -25.06 12.13
N ILE A 803 -3.43 -24.41 11.50
CA ILE A 803 -4.82 -24.37 11.98
C ILE A 803 -5.47 -25.77 11.91
N LEU A 804 -5.26 -26.51 10.81
CA LEU A 804 -5.75 -27.89 10.65
C LEU A 804 -5.28 -28.79 11.80
N ARG A 805 -4.00 -28.72 12.20
CA ARG A 805 -3.47 -29.51 13.33
C ARG A 805 -4.06 -29.10 14.68
N ARG A 806 -4.34 -27.80 14.90
CA ARG A 806 -5.05 -27.34 16.11
C ARG A 806 -6.51 -27.85 16.14
N ARG A 807 -7.24 -27.79 15.02
CA ARG A 807 -8.61 -28.36 14.92
C ARG A 807 -8.60 -29.88 15.13
N LEU A 808 -7.65 -30.59 14.52
CA LEU A 808 -7.47 -32.03 14.70
C LEU A 808 -7.21 -32.39 16.18
N GLY A 809 -6.33 -31.65 16.87
CA GLY A 809 -6.04 -31.85 18.29
C GLY A 809 -7.26 -31.59 19.19
N ILE A 810 -8.02 -30.52 18.93
CA ILE A 810 -9.26 -30.20 19.66
C ILE A 810 -10.32 -31.30 19.43
N ARG A 811 -10.51 -31.77 18.18
CA ARG A 811 -11.48 -32.81 17.84
C ARG A 811 -11.07 -34.20 18.36
N ALA A 812 -9.78 -34.48 18.45
CA ALA A 812 -9.25 -35.67 19.12
C ALA A 812 -9.49 -35.61 20.64
N ALA A 813 -9.22 -34.46 21.28
CA ALA A 813 -9.52 -34.26 22.70
C ALA A 813 -11.02 -34.41 23.00
N PHE A 814 -11.90 -33.86 22.15
CA PHE A 814 -13.36 -34.09 22.25
C PHE A 814 -13.70 -35.58 22.18
N LYS A 815 -13.18 -36.31 21.17
CA LYS A 815 -13.43 -37.75 21.03
C LYS A 815 -12.99 -38.56 22.26
N VAL A 816 -11.83 -38.24 22.86
CA VAL A 816 -11.35 -38.90 24.09
C VAL A 816 -12.22 -38.54 25.30
N LEU A 817 -12.63 -37.28 25.46
CA LEU A 817 -13.47 -36.82 26.57
C LEU A 817 -14.93 -37.33 26.50
N CYS A 818 -15.38 -37.83 25.35
CA CYS A 818 -16.65 -38.56 25.21
C CYS A 818 -16.57 -40.04 25.63
N CYS A 819 -15.38 -40.63 25.78
CA CYS A 819 -15.23 -42.08 25.99
C CYS A 819 -15.45 -42.63 27.42
N PRO A 820 -15.33 -41.88 28.54
CA PRO A 820 -15.51 -42.47 29.86
C PRO A 820 -16.99 -42.56 30.27
N GLY A 821 -17.60 -43.74 30.06
CA GLY A 821 -18.77 -44.17 30.82
C GLY A 821 -20.12 -44.17 30.11
N GLN A 822 -20.19 -44.48 28.81
CA GLN A 822 -21.46 -44.83 28.18
C GLN A 822 -21.72 -46.35 28.29
N SER A 823 -22.48 -46.74 29.32
CA SER A 823 -23.11 -48.06 29.41
C SER A 823 -24.05 -48.28 28.23
N TYR A 824 -24.25 -49.54 27.83
CA TYR A 824 -25.31 -49.90 26.88
C TYR A 824 -26.69 -49.60 27.48
N ASP A 825 -27.49 -48.82 26.76
CA ASP A 825 -28.96 -48.79 26.82
C ASP A 825 -29.45 -48.51 25.38
N ASP A 826 -30.33 -49.36 24.86
CA ASP A 826 -30.75 -49.35 23.45
C ASP A 826 -31.89 -48.35 23.18
N HIS A 827 -31.58 -47.27 22.46
CA HIS A 827 -32.58 -46.50 21.69
C HIS A 827 -31.95 -45.94 20.39
N PRO A 828 -32.62 -46.03 19.20
CA PRO A 828 -31.90 -45.90 17.92
C PRO A 828 -31.63 -44.46 17.41
N ASP A 829 -32.33 -43.43 17.94
CA ASP A 829 -32.58 -42.18 17.19
C ASP A 829 -31.89 -40.89 17.69
N ASP A 830 -31.06 -40.87 18.75
CA ASP A 830 -30.33 -39.65 19.18
C ASP A 830 -28.86 -39.91 19.60
N HIS A 831 -28.03 -40.34 18.64
CA HIS A 831 -26.58 -40.56 18.84
C HIS A 831 -25.73 -39.26 18.86
N VAL A 832 -26.22 -38.16 19.45
CA VAL A 832 -25.44 -36.92 19.60
C VAL A 832 -24.42 -37.05 20.75
N LYS A 833 -23.14 -37.15 20.40
CA LYS A 833 -22.01 -37.22 21.34
C LYS A 833 -21.79 -35.88 22.07
N ARG A 834 -21.64 -35.92 23.39
CA ARG A 834 -21.55 -34.73 24.28
C ARG A 834 -20.51 -34.96 25.39
N VAL A 835 -19.93 -33.88 25.93
CA VAL A 835 -18.96 -33.89 27.05
C VAL A 835 -19.51 -33.08 28.23
N ARG A 836 -19.32 -33.53 29.48
CA ARG A 836 -19.76 -32.80 30.68
C ARG A 836 -18.87 -31.56 30.96
N VAL A 837 -19.50 -30.43 31.30
CA VAL A 837 -18.80 -29.16 31.61
C VAL A 837 -17.76 -29.33 32.73
N ASP A 838 -18.06 -30.07 33.79
CA ASP A 838 -17.14 -30.29 34.92
C ASP A 838 -15.80 -30.90 34.50
N THR A 839 -15.84 -31.89 33.59
CA THR A 839 -14.66 -32.56 33.06
C THR A 839 -13.80 -31.58 32.26
N VAL A 840 -14.42 -30.69 31.49
CA VAL A 840 -13.71 -29.61 30.76
C VAL A 840 -13.08 -28.63 31.76
N LEU A 841 -13.77 -28.26 32.84
CA LEU A 841 -13.23 -27.39 33.90
C LEU A 841 -12.06 -28.05 34.66
N GLN A 842 -12.11 -29.36 34.90
CA GLN A 842 -11.02 -30.13 35.53
C GLN A 842 -9.77 -30.16 34.63
N VAL A 843 -9.94 -30.43 33.32
CA VAL A 843 -8.85 -30.36 32.33
C VAL A 843 -8.27 -28.94 32.27
N MET A 844 -9.12 -27.92 32.10
CA MET A 844 -8.69 -26.52 31.97
C MET A 844 -8.00 -25.95 33.21
N ARG A 845 -8.22 -26.52 34.41
CA ARG A 845 -7.43 -26.20 35.61
C ARG A 845 -5.98 -26.70 35.52
N ARG A 846 -5.73 -27.87 34.92
CA ARG A 846 -4.39 -28.49 34.84
C ARG A 846 -3.55 -28.04 33.63
N VAL A 847 -4.17 -27.61 32.52
CA VAL A 847 -3.46 -27.13 31.33
C VAL A 847 -2.60 -25.89 31.64
N GLN A 848 -1.33 -25.90 31.23
CA GLN A 848 -0.48 -24.71 31.26
C GLN A 848 -0.67 -23.88 29.98
N MET A 849 -1.47 -22.83 30.11
CA MET A 849 -1.59 -21.75 29.12
C MET A 849 -1.58 -20.40 29.84
N ALA A 850 -1.49 -19.29 29.09
CA ALA A 850 -1.56 -17.96 29.68
C ALA A 850 -2.87 -17.77 30.47
N SER A 851 -2.77 -17.18 31.66
CA SER A 851 -3.87 -17.13 32.65
C SER A 851 -5.16 -16.53 32.09
N TYR A 852 -5.05 -15.50 31.26
CA TYR A 852 -6.19 -14.81 30.65
C TYR A 852 -6.97 -15.71 29.66
N TYR A 853 -6.28 -16.44 28.77
CA TYR A 853 -6.93 -17.43 27.89
C TYR A 853 -7.58 -18.56 28.71
N ARG A 854 -6.90 -19.03 29.75
CA ARG A 854 -7.43 -20.06 30.66
C ARG A 854 -8.73 -19.60 31.32
N GLN A 855 -8.78 -18.35 31.80
CA GLN A 855 -9.95 -17.74 32.41
C GLN A 855 -11.08 -17.47 31.40
N ALA A 856 -10.76 -17.02 30.19
CA ALA A 856 -11.75 -16.81 29.12
C ALA A 856 -12.45 -18.12 28.73
N VAL A 857 -11.68 -19.19 28.51
CA VAL A 857 -12.22 -20.53 28.20
C VAL A 857 -13.00 -21.10 29.39
N ILE A 858 -12.52 -20.95 30.63
CA ILE A 858 -13.28 -21.37 31.83
C ILE A 858 -14.62 -20.62 31.93
N LYS A 859 -14.65 -19.30 31.71
CA LYS A 859 -15.89 -18.51 31.74
C LYS A 859 -16.86 -18.93 30.63
N ALA A 860 -16.37 -19.07 29.40
CA ALA A 860 -17.20 -19.51 28.27
C ALA A 860 -17.77 -20.93 28.49
N ALA A 861 -17.02 -21.85 29.12
CA ALA A 861 -17.53 -23.17 29.49
C ALA A 861 -18.62 -23.10 30.59
N GLN A 862 -18.56 -22.11 31.49
CA GLN A 862 -19.55 -21.90 32.55
C GLN A 862 -20.85 -21.21 32.07
N GLU A 863 -20.89 -20.68 30.85
CA GLU A 863 -22.10 -20.06 30.27
C GLU A 863 -23.07 -21.09 29.65
N PHE A 864 -22.64 -22.36 29.48
CA PHE A 864 -23.49 -23.47 29.01
C PHE A 864 -24.39 -24.01 30.14
N ARG A 865 -25.69 -23.68 30.07
CA ARG A 865 -26.69 -23.99 31.12
C ARG A 865 -27.03 -25.47 31.24
N ASP A 866 -26.88 -26.25 30.16
CA ASP A 866 -27.38 -27.63 30.08
C ASP A 866 -26.38 -28.67 30.64
N GLY A 867 -25.25 -28.23 31.20
CA GLY A 867 -24.23 -29.11 31.82
C GLY A 867 -23.41 -29.97 30.86
N PHE A 868 -23.79 -30.00 29.58
CA PHE A 868 -23.15 -30.76 28.50
C PHE A 868 -22.78 -29.84 27.31
N ILE A 869 -21.72 -30.20 26.59
CA ILE A 869 -21.20 -29.48 25.42
C ILE A 869 -21.12 -30.45 24.23
N ASP A 870 -21.68 -30.08 23.08
CA ASP A 870 -21.58 -30.83 21.82
C ASP A 870 -20.23 -30.59 21.08
N GLY A 871 -20.00 -31.30 19.97
CA GLY A 871 -18.73 -31.25 19.22
C GLY A 871 -18.42 -29.93 18.51
N ASP A 872 -19.43 -29.11 18.21
CA ASP A 872 -19.26 -27.80 17.57
C ASP A 872 -19.17 -26.69 18.60
N ALA A 873 -19.96 -26.76 19.67
CA ALA A 873 -19.81 -25.92 20.86
C ALA A 873 -18.43 -26.09 21.50
N PHE A 874 -17.91 -27.33 21.58
CA PHE A 874 -16.57 -27.60 22.08
C PHE A 874 -15.47 -27.03 21.17
N GLN A 875 -15.66 -27.01 19.85
CA GLN A 875 -14.75 -26.30 18.95
C GLN A 875 -14.85 -24.77 19.12
N ARG A 876 -16.07 -24.22 19.20
CA ARG A 876 -16.31 -22.78 19.42
C ARG A 876 -15.68 -22.28 20.73
N LEU A 877 -15.69 -23.09 21.79
CA LEU A 877 -15.06 -22.81 23.07
C LEU A 877 -13.56 -22.48 22.93
N PHE A 878 -12.84 -23.15 22.03
CA PHE A 878 -11.42 -22.90 21.78
C PHE A 878 -11.15 -21.78 20.77
N ASN A 879 -12.17 -21.12 20.20
CA ASN A 879 -12.00 -19.89 19.41
C ASN A 879 -11.70 -18.66 20.29
N GLU A 880 -11.88 -18.75 21.62
CA GLU A 880 -11.41 -17.73 22.58
C GLU A 880 -9.88 -17.51 22.50
N LEU A 881 -9.13 -18.53 22.05
CA LEU A 881 -7.69 -18.44 21.80
C LEU A 881 -7.33 -17.57 20.58
N ASP A 882 -8.30 -17.20 19.74
CA ASP A 882 -8.10 -16.36 18.54
C ASP A 882 -8.58 -14.90 18.73
N LYS A 883 -8.84 -14.50 19.98
CA LYS A 883 -9.20 -13.11 20.37
C LYS A 883 -7.97 -12.37 20.91
N GLU A 884 -7.77 -11.14 20.42
CA GLU A 884 -6.67 -10.26 20.86
C GLU A 884 -6.93 -9.78 22.31
N HIS A 885 -6.13 -10.24 23.28
CA HIS A 885 -6.24 -9.79 24.67
C HIS A 885 -5.53 -8.44 24.88
N ILE A 886 -6.33 -7.39 25.08
CA ILE A 886 -5.85 -6.06 25.45
C ILE A 886 -5.44 -6.07 26.93
N LYS A 887 -4.20 -5.68 27.23
CA LYS A 887 -3.74 -5.46 28.61
C LYS A 887 -4.26 -4.13 29.12
N GLU A 888 -5.00 -4.15 30.21
CA GLU A 888 -5.44 -2.94 30.90
C GLU A 888 -4.32 -2.38 31.79
N HIS A 889 -4.21 -1.05 31.84
CA HIS A 889 -3.28 -0.36 32.73
C HIS A 889 -3.86 -0.30 34.15
N PRO A 890 -3.03 -0.39 35.21
CA PRO A 890 -3.53 -0.25 36.58
C PRO A 890 -4.10 1.15 36.82
N PRO A 891 -5.10 1.30 37.71
CA PRO A 891 -5.67 2.61 38.05
C PRO A 891 -4.62 3.54 38.66
N LYS A 892 -4.83 4.85 38.49
CA LYS A 892 -3.99 5.89 39.12
C LYS A 892 -4.07 5.76 40.65
N PRO A 893 -2.98 6.00 41.40
CA PRO A 893 -3.01 6.02 42.86
C PRO A 893 -3.83 7.22 43.37
N GLU A 894 -4.70 7.01 44.36
CA GLU A 894 -5.42 8.10 45.01
C GLU A 894 -4.58 8.70 46.15
N TYR A 895 -4.50 10.03 46.21
CA TYR A 895 -3.77 10.76 47.24
C TYR A 895 -4.73 11.49 48.17
N SER A 896 -4.46 11.46 49.48
CA SER A 896 -5.29 12.12 50.51
C SER A 896 -5.08 13.64 50.59
N SER A 897 -4.00 14.19 50.03
CA SER A 897 -3.73 15.64 50.05
C SER A 897 -4.12 16.32 48.74
N LEU A 898 -4.79 17.48 48.87
CA LEU A 898 -5.20 18.33 47.75
C LEU A 898 -4.02 18.74 46.85
N LEU A 899 -2.83 18.94 47.43
CA LEU A 899 -1.63 19.29 46.68
C LEU A 899 -1.19 18.15 45.74
N LEU A 900 -1.15 16.91 46.22
CA LEU A 900 -0.79 15.75 45.39
C LEU A 900 -1.87 15.45 44.33
N GLN A 901 -3.16 15.63 44.65
CA GLN A 901 -4.24 15.53 43.66
C GLN A 901 -4.10 16.58 42.54
N SER A 902 -3.79 17.83 42.90
CA SER A 902 -3.55 18.91 41.93
C SER A 902 -2.35 18.60 41.03
N ILE A 903 -1.22 18.19 41.63
CA ILE A 903 -0.01 17.76 40.90
C ILE A 903 -0.32 16.58 39.97
N GLN A 904 -1.10 15.60 40.43
CA GLN A 904 -1.48 14.43 39.63
C GLN A 904 -2.35 14.79 38.42
N ASN A 905 -3.28 15.73 38.57
CA ASN A 905 -4.10 16.23 37.46
C ASN A 905 -3.25 16.97 36.42
N VAL A 906 -2.35 17.86 36.85
CA VAL A 906 -1.42 18.57 35.95
C VAL A 906 -0.46 17.58 35.25
N CYS A 907 0.17 16.68 36.02
CA CYS A 907 1.21 15.78 35.51
C CYS A 907 0.69 14.59 34.70
N SER A 908 -0.63 14.34 34.70
CA SER A 908 -1.28 13.37 33.81
C SER A 908 -1.99 14.01 32.60
N HIS A 909 -1.83 15.32 32.39
CA HIS A 909 -2.29 16.00 31.18
C HIS A 909 -1.31 15.78 30.01
N TYR A 910 -1.84 15.57 28.79
CA TYR A 910 -1.09 15.39 27.54
C TYR A 910 0.04 16.43 27.30
N TYR A 911 -0.14 17.68 27.75
CA TYR A 911 0.86 18.74 27.57
C TYR A 911 2.21 18.46 28.26
N LEU A 912 2.28 17.62 29.30
CA LEU A 912 3.57 17.24 29.89
C LEU A 912 4.41 16.41 28.90
N THR A 913 3.78 15.47 28.18
CA THR A 913 4.43 14.67 27.13
C THR A 913 4.90 15.56 25.98
N VAL A 914 4.03 16.46 25.50
CA VAL A 914 4.37 17.44 24.45
C VAL A 914 5.55 18.33 24.87
N THR A 915 5.55 18.85 26.10
CA THR A 915 6.64 19.69 26.62
C THR A 915 7.96 18.93 26.63
N GLY A 916 7.99 17.69 27.14
CA GLY A 916 9.21 16.88 27.14
C GLY A 916 9.67 16.49 25.73
N ASN A 917 8.76 16.37 24.76
CA ASN A 917 9.11 16.15 23.35
C ASN A 917 9.76 17.40 22.72
N VAL A 918 9.27 18.60 23.05
CA VAL A 918 9.89 19.88 22.63
C VAL A 918 11.27 20.04 23.26
N VAL A 919 11.44 19.71 24.54
CA VAL A 919 12.76 19.75 25.22
C VAL A 919 13.73 18.72 24.63
N ALA A 920 13.27 17.51 24.31
CA ALA A 920 14.09 16.50 23.64
C ALA A 920 14.55 16.97 22.23
N LEU A 921 13.67 17.63 21.47
CA LEU A 921 14.02 18.22 20.17
C LEU A 921 15.03 19.36 20.32
N ALA A 922 14.81 20.27 21.28
CA ALA A 922 15.74 21.38 21.57
C ALA A 922 17.14 20.87 21.94
N ASN A 923 17.23 19.80 22.75
CA ASN A 923 18.49 19.16 23.12
C ASN A 923 19.25 18.60 21.90
N VAL A 924 18.56 17.93 20.98
CA VAL A 924 19.14 17.44 19.72
C VAL A 924 19.61 18.61 18.83
N ILE A 925 18.87 19.72 18.78
CA ILE A 925 19.27 20.93 18.05
C ILE A 925 20.53 21.54 18.68
N CYS A 926 20.60 21.69 20.01
CA CYS A 926 21.80 22.18 20.70
C CYS A 926 23.03 21.32 20.38
N ILE A 927 22.94 20.00 20.52
CA ILE A 927 24.05 19.09 20.18
C ILE A 927 24.42 19.19 18.70
N CYS A 928 23.46 19.30 17.79
CA CYS A 928 23.73 19.51 16.36
C CYS A 928 24.52 20.81 16.11
N THR A 929 24.09 21.94 16.71
CA THR A 929 24.81 23.21 16.56
C THR A 929 26.22 23.18 17.13
N ILE A 930 26.44 22.52 18.27
CA ILE A 930 27.77 22.38 18.88
C ILE A 930 28.66 21.47 18.03
N LEU A 931 28.15 20.32 17.57
CA LEU A 931 28.89 19.41 16.69
C LEU A 931 29.31 20.08 15.37
N VAL A 932 28.48 20.96 14.80
CA VAL A 932 28.87 21.77 13.63
C VAL A 932 29.94 22.80 14.02
N MET A 933 29.72 23.58 15.08
CA MET A 933 30.67 24.62 15.53
C MET A 933 32.04 24.08 15.98
N ASP A 934 32.13 22.82 16.39
CA ASP A 934 33.37 22.17 16.80
C ASP A 934 33.96 21.23 15.73
N SER A 935 33.26 21.00 14.61
CA SER A 935 33.71 20.11 13.53
C SER A 935 35.04 20.56 12.89
N GLU A 936 35.23 21.88 12.75
CA GLU A 936 36.44 22.49 12.17
C GLU A 936 37.59 22.65 13.18
N LYS A 937 37.34 22.45 14.49
CA LYS A 937 38.33 22.67 15.55
C LYS A 937 39.10 21.39 15.90
N THR A 938 40.39 21.52 16.20
CA THR A 938 41.16 20.40 16.76
C THR A 938 40.68 20.05 18.17
N VAL A 939 40.96 18.82 18.63
CA VAL A 939 40.55 18.34 19.97
C VAL A 939 41.10 19.23 21.10
N THR A 940 42.23 19.89 20.87
CA THR A 940 42.88 20.83 21.80
C THR A 940 42.27 22.24 21.85
N GLU A 941 41.39 22.59 20.91
CA GLU A 941 40.79 23.94 20.77
C GLU A 941 39.29 23.97 21.13
N ARG A 942 38.73 22.83 21.54
CA ARG A 942 37.30 22.70 21.89
C ARG A 942 37.05 23.11 23.35
N ASN A 943 35.95 23.85 23.55
CA ASN A 943 35.53 24.36 24.85
C ASN A 943 34.37 23.53 25.42
N ASP A 944 34.64 22.26 25.72
CA ASP A 944 33.66 21.24 26.15
C ASP A 944 32.83 21.65 27.39
N PHE A 945 33.30 22.63 28.18
CA PHE A 945 32.60 23.21 29.33
C PHE A 945 31.14 23.61 29.04
N TYR A 946 30.86 24.23 27.89
CA TYR A 946 29.49 24.61 27.53
C TYR A 946 28.61 23.37 27.28
N MET A 947 29.19 22.32 26.69
CA MET A 947 28.50 21.07 26.42
C MET A 947 28.20 20.29 27.71
N GLU A 948 29.12 20.27 28.68
CA GLU A 948 28.86 19.71 30.02
C GLU A 948 27.68 20.40 30.71
N VAL A 949 27.64 21.73 30.71
CA VAL A 949 26.58 22.52 31.36
C VAL A 949 25.23 22.26 30.69
N ILE A 950 25.18 22.26 29.35
CA ILE A 950 23.96 21.99 28.58
C ILE A 950 23.45 20.56 28.83
N ASN A 951 24.33 19.57 28.79
CA ASN A 951 23.98 18.17 29.09
C ASN A 951 23.45 18.01 30.52
N TRP A 952 24.06 18.67 31.52
CA TRP A 952 23.57 18.69 32.89
C TRP A 952 22.15 19.28 33.02
N VAL A 953 21.88 20.42 32.39
CA VAL A 953 20.54 21.06 32.42
C VAL A 953 19.47 20.14 31.86
N PHE A 954 19.71 19.51 30.70
CA PHE A 954 18.75 18.59 30.10
C PHE A 954 18.57 17.29 30.92
N ILE A 955 19.66 16.70 31.44
CA ILE A 955 19.58 15.47 32.27
C ILE A 955 18.80 15.73 33.57
N ILE A 956 18.99 16.89 34.22
CA ILE A 956 18.21 17.29 35.40
C ILE A 956 16.72 17.46 35.04
N TYR A 957 16.40 18.09 33.90
CA TYR A 957 15.01 18.18 33.43
C TYR A 957 14.38 16.78 33.23
N TYR A 958 15.08 15.84 32.60
CA TYR A 958 14.55 14.48 32.40
C TYR A 958 14.36 13.71 33.70
N LEU A 959 15.24 13.91 34.69
CA LEU A 959 15.07 13.35 36.04
C LEU A 959 13.78 13.90 36.70
N ILE A 960 13.51 15.20 36.56
CA ILE A 960 12.29 15.83 37.06
C ILE A 960 11.05 15.28 36.31
N GLU A 961 11.09 15.18 34.97
CA GLU A 961 10.00 14.59 34.17
C GLU A 961 9.68 13.16 34.62
N MET A 962 10.70 12.34 34.87
CA MET A 962 10.56 10.96 35.36
C MET A 962 9.90 10.93 36.75
N MET A 963 10.34 11.78 37.69
CA MET A 963 9.77 11.83 39.04
C MET A 963 8.32 12.32 39.04
N LEU A 964 7.97 13.33 38.23
CA LEU A 964 6.59 13.81 38.08
C LEU A 964 5.68 12.73 37.49
N LYS A 965 6.13 11.98 36.47
CA LYS A 965 5.41 10.83 35.91
C LYS A 965 5.26 9.69 36.93
N LEU A 966 6.28 9.42 37.76
CA LEU A 966 6.22 8.42 38.83
C LEU A 966 5.21 8.78 39.94
N VAL A 967 5.07 10.06 40.28
CA VAL A 967 4.01 10.54 41.20
C VAL A 967 2.63 10.50 40.54
N ALA A 968 2.49 10.89 39.27
CA ALA A 968 1.20 10.92 38.60
C ALA A 968 0.56 9.53 38.41
N PHE A 969 1.36 8.53 38.02
CA PHE A 969 0.89 7.18 37.66
C PHE A 969 1.25 6.09 38.68
N GLY A 970 2.11 6.38 39.67
CA GLY A 970 2.70 5.37 40.55
C GLY A 970 3.67 4.42 39.83
N TRP A 971 4.48 3.71 40.61
CA TRP A 971 5.49 2.76 40.10
C TRP A 971 4.91 1.72 39.12
N ARG A 972 3.77 1.12 39.46
CA ARG A 972 3.09 0.11 38.61
C ARG A 972 2.47 0.71 37.34
N GLY A 973 1.98 1.96 37.40
CA GLY A 973 1.45 2.65 36.22
C GLY A 973 2.57 3.06 35.27
N TYR A 974 3.67 3.63 35.79
CA TYR A 974 4.84 4.03 35.01
C TYR A 974 5.41 2.86 34.21
N LEU A 975 5.65 1.72 34.86
CA LEU A 975 6.14 0.47 34.22
C LEU A 975 5.12 -0.21 33.30
N SER A 976 3.89 0.29 33.20
CA SER A 976 2.89 -0.25 32.26
C SER A 976 3.06 0.31 30.83
N TYR A 977 3.73 1.45 30.67
CA TYR A 977 3.95 2.11 29.38
C TYR A 977 5.38 1.90 28.87
N ARG A 978 5.53 1.30 27.69
CA ARG A 978 6.87 1.00 27.10
C ARG A 978 7.69 2.26 26.79
N ASN A 979 7.05 3.35 26.39
CA ASN A 979 7.74 4.63 26.13
C ASN A 979 8.35 5.19 27.42
N ASN A 980 7.65 5.08 28.56
CA ASN A 980 8.19 5.47 29.87
C ASN A 980 9.35 4.55 30.32
N ILE A 981 9.28 3.24 30.04
CA ILE A 981 10.42 2.32 30.33
C ILE A 981 11.66 2.74 29.51
N PHE A 982 11.49 3.06 28.22
CA PHE A 982 12.57 3.51 27.35
C PHE A 982 13.18 4.83 27.83
N ASP A 983 12.34 5.85 28.04
CA ASP A 983 12.76 7.16 28.54
C ASP A 983 13.46 7.05 29.92
N GLY A 984 12.90 6.27 30.84
CA GLY A 984 13.46 6.05 32.17
C GLY A 984 14.84 5.37 32.12
N PHE A 985 15.00 4.34 31.28
CA PHE A 985 16.29 3.67 31.08
C PHE A 985 17.36 4.65 30.57
N PHE A 986 17.08 5.41 29.51
CA PHE A 986 18.03 6.40 29.00
C PHE A 986 18.30 7.54 29.99
N THR A 987 17.31 7.96 30.78
CA THR A 987 17.49 8.99 31.81
C THR A 987 18.44 8.52 32.92
N ILE A 988 18.28 7.29 33.40
CA ILE A 988 19.15 6.71 34.44
C ILE A 988 20.56 6.46 33.87
N LEU A 989 20.68 5.93 32.65
CA LEU A 989 21.97 5.68 32.00
C LEU A 989 22.76 6.98 31.78
N LEU A 990 22.12 8.03 31.26
CA LEU A 990 22.75 9.34 31.07
C LEU A 990 23.13 10.01 32.39
N LEU A 991 22.29 9.89 33.43
CA LEU A 991 22.62 10.41 34.77
C LEU A 991 23.85 9.71 35.35
N ILE A 992 23.94 8.38 35.24
CA ILE A 992 25.11 7.62 35.69
C ILE A 992 26.37 8.06 34.95
N LEU A 993 26.34 8.14 33.62
CA LEU A 993 27.49 8.57 32.82
C LEU A 993 27.92 10.00 33.13
N GLN A 994 26.98 10.94 33.24
CA GLN A 994 27.27 12.34 33.53
C GLN A 994 27.82 12.54 34.96
N VAL A 995 27.33 11.76 35.94
CA VAL A 995 27.91 11.72 37.29
C VAL A 995 29.32 11.15 37.27
N THR A 996 29.58 10.06 36.54
CA THR A 996 30.93 9.48 36.39
C THR A 996 31.92 10.48 35.82
N ILE A 997 31.55 11.18 34.73
CA ILE A 997 32.39 12.24 34.13
C ILE A 997 32.68 13.34 35.16
N PHE A 998 31.64 13.86 35.83
CA PHE A 998 31.79 14.93 36.82
C PHE A 998 32.68 14.52 38.00
N VAL A 999 32.56 13.29 38.50
CA VAL A 999 33.42 12.77 39.58
C VAL A 999 34.87 12.65 39.12
N MET A 1000 35.12 11.96 38.00
CA MET A 1000 36.48 11.66 37.55
C MET A 1000 37.26 12.94 37.17
N PHE A 1001 36.64 13.88 36.46
CA PHE A 1001 37.35 15.06 35.95
C PHE A 1001 37.31 16.29 36.86
N ARG A 1002 36.30 16.41 37.73
CA ARG A 1002 36.13 17.62 38.58
C ARG A 1002 36.44 17.41 40.05
N ILE A 1003 36.37 16.17 40.58
CA ILE A 1003 36.62 15.88 41.99
C ILE A 1003 38.01 15.25 42.19
N THR A 1004 38.41 14.30 41.33
CA THR A 1004 39.71 13.61 41.47
C THR A 1004 40.92 14.48 41.11
N GLY A 1005 40.72 15.45 40.21
CA GLY A 1005 41.71 16.49 39.88
C GLY A 1005 42.86 16.05 38.95
N PRO A 1006 43.63 17.00 38.39
CA PRO A 1006 44.57 16.76 37.29
C PRO A 1006 45.94 16.21 37.76
N LYS A 1007 45.96 15.18 38.62
CA LYS A 1007 47.18 14.62 39.23
C LYS A 1007 47.33 13.11 39.13
N SER A 1008 46.97 12.55 37.98
CA SER A 1008 47.44 11.24 37.52
C SER A 1008 47.61 11.30 36.01
N MET A 1009 48.85 11.17 35.51
CA MET A 1009 49.06 10.96 34.07
C MET A 1009 48.61 9.54 33.72
N PRO A 1010 47.65 9.35 32.80
CA PRO A 1010 47.33 8.01 32.31
C PRO A 1010 48.49 7.53 31.43
N SER A 1011 49.28 6.59 31.93
CA SER A 1011 50.17 5.80 31.09
C SER A 1011 49.34 5.00 30.08
N GLN A 1012 49.96 4.64 28.95
CA GLN A 1012 49.31 3.89 27.87
C GLN A 1012 48.57 2.63 28.38
N HIS A 1013 47.47 2.28 27.69
CA HIS A 1013 46.54 1.15 27.90
C HIS A 1013 45.41 1.37 28.93
N GLY A 1014 44.18 1.58 28.43
CA GLY A 1014 42.94 1.18 29.13
C GLY A 1014 41.87 2.26 29.30
N ASP A 1015 42.25 3.45 29.77
CA ASP A 1015 41.26 4.44 30.23
C ASP A 1015 40.65 5.25 29.07
N ILE A 1016 39.30 5.24 29.01
CA ILE A 1016 38.49 6.00 28.05
C ILE A 1016 38.69 7.50 28.32
N SER A 1017 39.06 8.28 27.30
CA SER A 1017 39.32 9.71 27.47
C SER A 1017 38.06 10.53 27.78
N LEU A 1018 38.21 11.71 28.39
CA LEU A 1018 37.14 12.69 28.63
C LEU A 1018 36.24 12.85 27.40
N TRP A 1019 36.89 13.14 26.27
CA TRP A 1019 36.22 13.43 25.01
C TRP A 1019 35.44 12.22 24.47
N GLU A 1020 35.92 11.00 24.72
CA GLU A 1020 35.21 9.78 24.33
C GLU A 1020 34.01 9.48 25.24
N MET A 1021 34.10 9.75 26.54
CA MET A 1021 32.96 9.68 27.46
C MET A 1021 31.90 10.72 27.10
N VAL A 1022 32.30 11.96 26.82
CA VAL A 1022 31.39 13.04 26.37
C VAL A 1022 30.77 12.71 25.01
N ARG A 1023 31.55 12.19 24.05
CA ARG A 1023 31.06 11.69 22.76
C ARG A 1023 30.03 10.58 22.94
N LEU A 1024 30.26 9.63 23.85
CA LEU A 1024 29.30 8.55 24.17
C LEU A 1024 28.01 9.11 24.78
N VAL A 1025 28.08 10.06 25.71
CA VAL A 1025 26.91 10.76 26.27
C VAL A 1025 26.13 11.46 25.16
N ASN A 1026 26.79 12.20 24.27
CA ASN A 1026 26.14 12.90 23.16
C ASN A 1026 25.44 11.93 22.19
N MET A 1027 26.07 10.79 21.84
CA MET A 1027 25.45 9.74 21.05
C MET A 1027 24.20 9.16 21.74
N LEU A 1028 24.27 8.90 23.05
CA LEU A 1028 23.13 8.41 23.85
C LEU A 1028 22.01 9.45 24.01
N ILE A 1029 22.32 10.74 23.95
CA ILE A 1029 21.31 11.80 23.88
C ILE A 1029 20.60 11.81 22.52
N VAL A 1030 21.32 11.64 21.40
CA VAL A 1030 20.71 11.54 20.06
C VAL A 1030 19.73 10.36 19.99
N PHE A 1031 20.02 9.23 20.66
CA PHE A 1031 19.07 8.12 20.76
C PHE A 1031 17.74 8.49 21.46
N ARG A 1032 17.67 9.55 22.28
CA ARG A 1032 16.39 10.05 22.84
C ARG A 1032 15.48 10.69 21.79
N PHE A 1033 15.98 11.04 20.59
CA PHE A 1033 15.10 11.45 19.48
C PHE A 1033 14.09 10.36 19.11
N LEU A 1034 14.43 9.08 19.31
CA LEU A 1034 13.54 7.94 19.06
C LEU A 1034 12.26 7.96 19.91
N ARG A 1035 12.22 8.74 21.01
CA ARG A 1035 11.01 9.02 21.80
C ARG A 1035 9.88 9.66 20.96
N ILE A 1036 10.24 10.45 19.95
CA ILE A 1036 9.27 11.19 19.11
C ILE A 1036 8.65 10.28 18.04
N ILE A 1037 9.32 9.19 17.64
CA ILE A 1037 8.87 8.27 16.59
C ILE A 1037 7.50 7.60 16.91
N PRO A 1038 7.26 7.08 18.13
CA PRO A 1038 5.94 6.56 18.53
C PRO A 1038 4.77 7.55 18.48
N GLU A 1039 5.02 8.84 18.65
CA GLU A 1039 3.97 9.87 18.65
C GLU A 1039 3.49 10.19 17.20
N ILE A 1040 4.36 9.97 16.20
CA ILE A 1040 4.04 10.17 14.79
C ILE A 1040 3.44 8.88 14.23
N LYS A 1041 2.10 8.81 14.11
CA LYS A 1041 1.32 7.62 13.69
C LYS A 1041 1.96 6.78 12.57
N LEU A 1042 2.45 7.41 11.50
CA LEU A 1042 3.08 6.72 10.36
C LEU A 1042 4.43 6.09 10.75
N MET A 1043 5.26 6.79 11.52
CA MET A 1043 6.56 6.31 11.98
C MET A 1043 6.41 5.25 13.08
N ALA A 1044 5.40 5.39 13.94
CA ALA A 1044 4.99 4.38 14.91
C ALA A 1044 4.54 3.07 14.22
N LEU A 1045 3.74 3.17 13.14
CA LEU A 1045 3.37 2.04 12.31
C LEU A 1045 4.61 1.36 11.72
N VAL A 1046 5.49 2.11 11.05
CA VAL A 1046 6.76 1.60 10.48
C VAL A 1046 7.60 0.91 11.56
N ALA A 1047 7.89 1.56 12.68
CA ALA A 1047 8.64 0.98 13.80
C ALA A 1047 7.99 -0.32 14.33
N SER A 1048 6.66 -0.35 14.48
CA SER A 1048 5.94 -1.56 14.90
C SER A 1048 6.02 -2.69 13.86
N THR A 1049 6.06 -2.37 12.55
CA THR A 1049 6.20 -3.38 11.50
C THR A 1049 7.58 -4.03 11.58
N LEU A 1050 8.65 -3.24 11.68
CA LEU A 1050 10.03 -3.71 11.81
C LEU A 1050 10.25 -4.56 13.08
N VAL A 1051 9.72 -4.14 14.23
CA VAL A 1051 9.88 -4.87 15.50
C VAL A 1051 9.15 -6.22 15.51
N ASP A 1052 7.96 -6.33 14.89
CA ASP A 1052 7.27 -7.62 14.76
C ASP A 1052 7.80 -8.48 13.60
N LEU A 1053 8.31 -7.86 12.53
CA LEU A 1053 9.02 -8.52 11.44
C LEU A 1053 10.20 -9.34 11.98
N VAL A 1054 11.03 -8.79 12.89
CA VAL A 1054 12.14 -9.52 13.51
C VAL A 1054 11.69 -10.81 14.22
N LYS A 1055 10.53 -10.78 14.89
CA LYS A 1055 9.94 -11.97 15.55
C LYS A 1055 9.51 -13.02 14.51
N ASN A 1056 8.86 -12.56 13.45
CA ASN A 1056 8.33 -13.40 12.36
C ASN A 1056 9.45 -14.00 11.50
N LEU A 1057 10.54 -13.25 11.27
CA LEU A 1057 11.66 -13.63 10.42
C LEU A 1057 12.76 -14.46 11.10
N ARG A 1058 12.63 -14.81 12.38
CA ARG A 1058 13.64 -15.60 13.12
C ARG A 1058 14.13 -16.87 12.41
N ALA A 1059 13.29 -17.52 11.60
CA ALA A 1059 13.68 -18.68 10.79
C ALA A 1059 14.34 -18.33 9.45
N PHE A 1060 14.04 -17.17 8.86
CA PHE A 1060 14.67 -16.68 7.64
C PHE A 1060 16.08 -16.17 7.93
N ALA A 1061 16.22 -15.36 8.98
CA ALA A 1061 17.52 -14.98 9.53
C ALA A 1061 18.33 -16.22 9.98
N GLY A 1062 17.67 -17.21 10.59
CA GLY A 1062 18.32 -18.50 10.91
C GLY A 1062 18.87 -19.24 9.68
N ILE A 1063 18.18 -19.20 8.54
CA ILE A 1063 18.68 -19.77 7.28
C ILE A 1063 19.80 -18.91 6.68
N LEU A 1064 19.75 -17.58 6.79
CA LEU A 1064 20.85 -16.71 6.36
C LEU A 1064 22.14 -17.03 7.12
N VAL A 1065 22.06 -17.18 8.44
CA VAL A 1065 23.21 -17.55 9.28
C VAL A 1065 23.78 -18.92 8.91
N VAL A 1066 22.93 -19.89 8.54
CA VAL A 1066 23.39 -21.19 8.00
C VAL A 1066 24.18 -21.00 6.71
N VAL A 1067 23.67 -20.18 5.78
CA VAL A 1067 24.28 -19.95 4.45
C VAL A 1067 25.60 -19.17 4.57
N TYR A 1068 25.63 -18.07 5.32
CA TYR A 1068 26.87 -17.32 5.62
C TYR A 1068 27.93 -18.20 6.27
N TYR A 1069 27.55 -18.99 7.27
CA TYR A 1069 28.50 -19.88 7.97
C TYR A 1069 29.11 -20.91 7.02
N VAL A 1070 28.31 -21.53 6.14
CA VAL A 1070 28.78 -22.50 5.14
C VAL A 1070 29.77 -21.84 4.18
N TYR A 1071 29.41 -20.70 3.59
CA TYR A 1071 30.30 -20.00 2.65
C TYR A 1071 31.57 -19.48 3.33
N ALA A 1072 31.50 -18.95 4.56
CA ALA A 1072 32.68 -18.48 5.30
C ALA A 1072 33.66 -19.63 5.60
N VAL A 1073 33.17 -20.80 6.04
CA VAL A 1073 34.03 -21.97 6.27
C VAL A 1073 34.68 -22.48 4.97
N ILE A 1074 33.94 -22.48 3.85
CA ILE A 1074 34.50 -22.83 2.54
C ILE A 1074 35.52 -21.77 2.07
N GLY A 1075 35.25 -20.48 2.28
CA GLY A 1075 36.14 -19.38 1.92
C GLY A 1075 37.49 -19.48 2.65
N ILE A 1076 37.47 -19.69 3.96
CA ILE A 1076 38.69 -19.94 4.77
C ILE A 1076 39.45 -21.16 4.22
N TRP A 1077 38.77 -22.26 3.87
CA TRP A 1077 39.44 -23.46 3.32
C TRP A 1077 40.05 -23.29 1.93
N LEU A 1078 39.61 -22.29 1.15
CA LEU A 1078 40.10 -22.03 -0.21
C LEU A 1078 41.08 -20.86 -0.29
N PHE A 1079 40.98 -19.89 0.63
CA PHE A 1079 41.55 -18.55 0.46
C PHE A 1079 42.27 -17.99 1.71
N GLN A 1080 42.34 -18.73 2.82
CA GLN A 1080 43.13 -18.30 3.99
C GLN A 1080 44.62 -18.14 3.63
N GLY A 1081 45.18 -16.98 3.95
CA GLY A 1081 46.57 -16.59 3.65
C GLY A 1081 46.83 -16.24 2.18
N ALA A 1082 45.79 -16.16 1.33
CA ALA A 1082 45.96 -15.90 -0.10
C ALA A 1082 46.26 -14.41 -0.43
N ILE A 1083 45.91 -13.47 0.46
CA ILE A 1083 46.14 -12.04 0.27
C ILE A 1083 46.75 -11.45 1.55
N THR A 1084 48.07 -11.37 1.59
CA THR A 1084 48.82 -10.72 2.68
C THR A 1084 48.98 -9.22 2.42
N PRO A 1085 48.77 -8.32 3.41
CA PRO A 1085 49.15 -6.92 3.26
C PRO A 1085 50.68 -6.77 3.10
N PRO A 1086 51.16 -5.70 2.43
CA PRO A 1086 52.58 -5.45 2.30
C PRO A 1086 53.23 -5.13 3.66
N ASP A 1087 54.34 -5.80 3.96
CA ASP A 1087 55.08 -5.63 5.23
C ASP A 1087 55.60 -4.21 5.40
N LEU A 1088 55.03 -3.48 6.37
CA LEU A 1088 55.40 -2.10 6.69
C LEU A 1088 56.86 -1.96 7.20
N SER A 1089 57.51 -3.08 7.53
CA SER A 1089 58.91 -3.19 7.96
C SER A 1089 59.92 -3.09 6.80
N VAL A 1090 59.52 -3.43 5.57
CA VAL A 1090 60.40 -3.38 4.38
C VAL A 1090 60.58 -1.94 3.88
N ALA A 1091 59.59 -1.07 4.11
CA ALA A 1091 59.64 0.35 3.77
C ALA A 1091 60.75 1.12 4.52
N ASN A 1092 61.12 0.68 5.73
CA ASN A 1092 62.16 1.31 6.55
C ASN A 1092 63.58 0.73 6.33
N SER A 1093 63.75 -0.26 5.45
CA SER A 1093 65.05 -0.94 5.20
C SER A 1093 65.55 -0.81 3.75
N SER A 1094 64.85 -0.03 2.92
CA SER A 1094 65.18 0.19 1.49
C SER A 1094 65.27 1.68 1.11
N SER A 1095 65.56 2.56 2.08
CA SER A 1095 65.71 4.01 1.90
C SER A 1095 67.02 4.45 1.20
N GLU A 1096 67.74 3.53 0.54
CA GLU A 1096 68.90 3.82 -0.29
C GLU A 1096 68.89 2.92 -1.55
N ASN A 1097 69.07 3.54 -2.72
CA ASN A 1097 69.38 2.90 -4.01
C ASN A 1097 68.37 1.85 -4.55
N GLY A 1098 67.09 2.21 -4.65
CA GLY A 1098 66.15 1.43 -5.46
C GLY A 1098 64.74 2.01 -5.57
N THR A 1099 64.52 3.00 -6.45
CA THR A 1099 63.16 3.47 -6.80
C THR A 1099 62.46 2.48 -7.72
N SER A 1100 62.11 1.31 -7.20
CA SER A 1100 61.09 0.43 -7.78
C SER A 1100 59.72 1.12 -7.64
N ASN A 1101 59.40 1.98 -8.62
CA ASN A 1101 58.07 2.59 -8.73
C ASN A 1101 57.02 1.49 -8.92
N PHE A 1102 56.46 1.00 -7.81
CA PHE A 1102 55.24 0.19 -7.81
C PHE A 1102 54.05 1.09 -8.18
N THR A 1103 53.95 1.41 -9.46
CA THR A 1103 52.77 2.03 -10.06
C THR A 1103 51.62 1.02 -10.05
N MET A 1104 50.93 0.93 -8.91
CA MET A 1104 49.68 0.19 -8.79
C MET A 1104 48.64 0.78 -9.76
N GLU A 1105 47.90 -0.09 -10.43
CA GLU A 1105 46.85 0.32 -11.36
C GLU A 1105 45.70 0.99 -10.60
N CYS A 1106 45.17 2.10 -11.14
CA CYS A 1106 44.09 2.82 -10.48
C CYS A 1106 42.79 2.02 -10.53
N GLY A 1107 42.12 1.87 -9.39
CA GLY A 1107 40.95 1.00 -9.20
C GLY A 1107 41.28 -0.42 -8.73
N SER A 1108 42.54 -0.77 -8.51
CA SER A 1108 42.92 -2.10 -8.00
C SER A 1108 42.62 -2.26 -6.49
N TYR A 1109 42.48 -3.51 -6.05
CA TYR A 1109 42.28 -3.89 -4.63
C TYR A 1109 43.36 -3.31 -3.71
N GLU A 1110 44.60 -3.34 -4.20
CA GLU A 1110 45.80 -2.86 -3.53
C GLU A 1110 45.79 -1.34 -3.36
N GLN A 1111 45.42 -0.61 -4.42
CA GLN A 1111 45.29 0.86 -4.39
C GLN A 1111 44.14 1.32 -3.48
N LEU A 1112 43.01 0.58 -3.49
CA LEU A 1112 41.83 0.85 -2.66
C LEU A 1112 42.01 0.43 -1.19
N GLN A 1113 43.17 -0.12 -0.83
CA GLN A 1113 43.51 -0.58 0.53
C GLN A 1113 42.55 -1.63 1.12
N TYR A 1114 41.96 -2.47 0.27
CA TYR A 1114 40.95 -3.47 0.67
C TYR A 1114 41.51 -4.66 1.49
N TRP A 1115 42.77 -4.62 1.93
CA TRP A 1115 43.47 -5.63 2.73
C TRP A 1115 42.69 -6.26 3.91
N PRO A 1116 41.83 -5.54 4.67
CA PRO A 1116 41.03 -6.14 5.74
C PRO A 1116 39.94 -7.12 5.26
N ASN A 1117 39.53 -7.03 3.99
CA ASN A 1117 38.45 -7.83 3.41
C ASN A 1117 39.02 -9.14 2.84
N ASN A 1118 39.43 -10.04 3.74
CA ASN A 1118 40.04 -11.32 3.42
C ASN A 1118 39.25 -12.53 3.98
N PHE A 1119 39.84 -13.73 3.88
CA PHE A 1119 39.30 -15.00 4.39
C PHE A 1119 40.20 -15.64 5.47
N ASP A 1120 41.01 -14.85 6.17
CA ASP A 1120 42.01 -15.38 7.10
C ASP A 1120 41.38 -15.80 8.44
N ASP A 1121 40.32 -15.11 8.85
CA ASP A 1121 39.55 -15.38 10.06
C ASP A 1121 38.03 -15.39 9.80
N PHE A 1122 37.23 -15.84 10.77
CA PHE A 1122 35.79 -16.00 10.58
C PHE A 1122 35.02 -14.66 10.61
N ALA A 1123 35.54 -13.60 11.21
CA ALA A 1123 34.95 -12.26 11.21
C ALA A 1123 35.23 -11.53 9.89
N SER A 1124 36.49 -11.47 9.43
CA SER A 1124 36.83 -10.93 8.09
C SER A 1124 36.03 -11.63 6.98
N SER A 1125 35.98 -12.96 7.02
CA SER A 1125 35.16 -13.77 6.09
C SER A 1125 33.69 -13.35 6.05
N LEU A 1126 33.09 -12.97 7.19
CA LEU A 1126 31.68 -12.53 7.24
C LEU A 1126 31.51 -11.10 6.69
N VAL A 1127 32.50 -10.21 6.87
CA VAL A 1127 32.50 -8.86 6.30
C VAL A 1127 32.67 -8.90 4.79
N LEU A 1128 33.66 -9.64 4.28
CA LEU A 1128 33.87 -9.82 2.83
C LEU A 1128 32.64 -10.44 2.15
N LEU A 1129 32.00 -11.45 2.77
CA LEU A 1129 30.76 -12.02 2.24
C LEU A 1129 29.58 -11.03 2.29
N TYR A 1130 29.52 -10.14 3.28
CA TYR A 1130 28.53 -9.07 3.34
C TYR A 1130 28.75 -8.03 2.23
N ASP A 1131 29.97 -7.57 2.03
CA ASP A 1131 30.31 -6.60 0.98
C ASP A 1131 29.99 -7.15 -0.41
N VAL A 1132 30.32 -8.42 -0.70
CA VAL A 1132 29.94 -9.07 -1.97
C VAL A 1132 28.43 -9.31 -2.06
N MET A 1133 27.69 -9.49 -0.95
CA MET A 1133 26.22 -9.57 -0.97
C MET A 1133 25.57 -8.22 -1.35
N VAL A 1134 26.21 -7.09 -1.02
CA VAL A 1134 25.79 -5.74 -1.46
C VAL A 1134 26.10 -5.49 -2.94
N VAL A 1135 26.96 -6.31 -3.55
CA VAL A 1135 27.30 -6.36 -4.99
C VAL A 1135 28.02 -5.11 -5.53
N ASN A 1136 28.20 -4.05 -4.74
CA ASN A 1136 29.04 -2.93 -5.14
C ASN A 1136 30.53 -3.33 -5.18
N ASN A 1137 31.29 -2.83 -6.16
CA ASN A 1137 32.72 -3.10 -6.38
C ASN A 1137 33.13 -4.60 -6.42
N TRP A 1138 32.20 -5.57 -6.50
CA TRP A 1138 32.53 -6.99 -6.34
C TRP A 1138 33.49 -7.55 -7.39
N GLN A 1139 33.56 -6.88 -8.55
CA GLN A 1139 34.57 -7.10 -9.58
C GLN A 1139 36.01 -6.98 -9.07
N VAL A 1140 36.29 -6.10 -8.11
CA VAL A 1140 37.63 -5.87 -7.54
C VAL A 1140 38.04 -7.05 -6.67
N PHE A 1141 37.13 -7.56 -5.84
CA PHE A 1141 37.37 -8.79 -5.06
C PHE A 1141 37.53 -10.00 -5.98
N MET A 1142 36.66 -10.16 -6.97
CA MET A 1142 36.71 -11.28 -7.92
C MET A 1142 38.00 -11.27 -8.75
N ASP A 1143 38.47 -10.10 -9.21
CA ASP A 1143 39.73 -9.97 -9.96
C ASP A 1143 40.95 -10.20 -9.05
N ALA A 1144 40.99 -9.61 -7.85
CA ALA A 1144 42.06 -9.85 -6.89
C ALA A 1144 42.22 -11.34 -6.54
N TYR A 1145 41.14 -12.03 -6.16
CA TYR A 1145 41.21 -13.46 -5.89
C TYR A 1145 41.50 -14.31 -7.13
N THR A 1146 41.17 -13.84 -8.33
CA THR A 1146 41.62 -14.45 -9.59
C THR A 1146 43.14 -14.33 -9.76
N ARG A 1147 43.71 -13.14 -9.50
CA ARG A 1147 45.15 -12.86 -9.63
C ARG A 1147 45.99 -13.56 -8.56
N TYR A 1148 45.50 -13.62 -7.32
CA TYR A 1148 46.22 -14.24 -6.20
C TYR A 1148 46.00 -15.75 -6.05
N THR A 1149 44.97 -16.34 -6.66
CA THR A 1149 44.72 -17.80 -6.59
C THR A 1149 44.54 -18.46 -7.95
N THR A 1150 43.32 -18.56 -8.46
CA THR A 1150 43.00 -19.15 -9.78
C THR A 1150 41.73 -18.54 -10.37
N GLU A 1151 41.55 -18.66 -11.68
CA GLU A 1151 40.31 -18.38 -12.41
C GLU A 1151 39.07 -19.10 -11.84
N TRP A 1152 39.23 -20.27 -11.20
CA TRP A 1152 38.12 -21.01 -10.58
C TRP A 1152 37.53 -20.31 -9.36
N SER A 1153 38.25 -19.37 -8.73
CA SER A 1153 37.72 -18.54 -7.63
C SER A 1153 36.44 -17.78 -8.04
N LYS A 1154 36.30 -17.40 -9.32
CA LYS A 1154 35.10 -16.75 -9.87
C LYS A 1154 33.82 -17.57 -9.62
N VAL A 1155 33.90 -18.90 -9.67
CA VAL A 1155 32.75 -19.79 -9.41
C VAL A 1155 32.27 -19.67 -7.97
N TYR A 1156 33.18 -19.49 -7.00
CA TYR A 1156 32.82 -19.23 -5.60
C TYR A 1156 32.07 -17.90 -5.45
N PHE A 1157 32.60 -16.80 -5.99
CA PHE A 1157 31.95 -15.49 -5.88
C PHE A 1157 30.61 -15.42 -6.62
N VAL A 1158 30.49 -16.02 -7.81
CA VAL A 1158 29.23 -16.11 -8.56
C VAL A 1158 28.19 -16.97 -7.83
N SER A 1159 28.59 -18.11 -7.24
CA SER A 1159 27.67 -18.95 -6.46
C SER A 1159 27.21 -18.26 -5.17
N TRP A 1160 28.09 -17.50 -4.51
CA TRP A 1160 27.71 -16.65 -3.38
C TRP A 1160 26.71 -15.56 -3.79
N TRP A 1161 27.04 -14.74 -4.80
CA TRP A 1161 26.18 -13.68 -5.32
C TRP A 1161 24.77 -14.19 -5.66
N PHE A 1162 24.68 -15.34 -6.34
CA PHE A 1162 23.42 -15.98 -6.64
C PHE A 1162 22.66 -16.40 -5.38
N THR A 1163 23.34 -17.04 -4.42
CA THR A 1163 22.71 -17.54 -3.19
C THR A 1163 22.28 -16.40 -2.24
N SER A 1164 23.03 -15.31 -2.17
CA SER A 1164 22.84 -14.21 -1.22
C SER A 1164 22.01 -13.07 -1.83
N SER A 1165 22.52 -12.39 -2.84
CA SER A 1165 21.84 -11.25 -3.48
C SER A 1165 20.60 -11.70 -4.26
N VAL A 1166 20.76 -12.62 -5.22
CA VAL A 1166 19.68 -12.98 -6.15
C VAL A 1166 18.57 -13.79 -5.48
N MET A 1167 18.90 -14.77 -4.62
CA MET A 1167 17.89 -15.55 -3.91
C MET A 1167 17.44 -14.93 -2.58
N TRP A 1168 18.36 -14.49 -1.71
CA TRP A 1168 18.00 -14.18 -0.31
C TRP A 1168 17.51 -12.73 -0.12
N VAL A 1169 18.16 -11.72 -0.72
CA VAL A 1169 17.70 -10.32 -0.60
C VAL A 1169 16.30 -10.16 -1.20
N ASN A 1170 16.04 -10.73 -2.38
CA ASN A 1170 14.72 -10.72 -3.00
C ASN A 1170 13.64 -11.41 -2.13
N LEU A 1171 13.96 -12.56 -1.52
CA LEU A 1171 13.07 -13.23 -0.56
C LEU A 1171 12.80 -12.38 0.70
N PHE A 1172 13.80 -11.63 1.19
CA PHE A 1172 13.68 -10.75 2.35
C PHE A 1172 12.82 -9.50 2.06
N VAL A 1173 13.01 -8.87 0.89
CA VAL A 1173 12.17 -7.75 0.43
C VAL A 1173 10.71 -8.19 0.24
N ALA A 1174 10.48 -9.34 -0.39
CA ALA A 1174 9.16 -9.97 -0.52
C ALA A 1174 8.45 -10.14 0.84
N LEU A 1175 9.21 -10.57 1.86
CA LEU A 1175 8.71 -10.75 3.22
C LEU A 1175 8.39 -9.44 3.94
N ILE A 1176 9.22 -8.41 3.79
CA ILE A 1176 8.97 -7.07 4.33
C ILE A 1176 7.66 -6.51 3.76
N LEU A 1177 7.51 -6.58 2.43
CA LEU A 1177 6.38 -5.98 1.72
C LEU A 1177 5.04 -6.59 2.16
N GLU A 1178 4.95 -7.92 2.31
CA GLU A 1178 3.74 -8.59 2.80
C GLU A 1178 3.42 -8.22 4.27
N ASN A 1179 4.43 -8.23 5.16
CA ASN A 1179 4.26 -7.90 6.59
C ASN A 1179 3.84 -6.42 6.79
N PHE A 1180 4.42 -5.52 5.99
CA PHE A 1180 4.09 -4.09 6.02
C PHE A 1180 2.67 -3.84 5.49
N THR A 1181 2.34 -4.37 4.32
CA THR A 1181 1.03 -4.16 3.67
C THR A 1181 -0.11 -4.62 4.57
N TYR A 1182 -0.04 -5.84 5.13
CA TYR A 1182 -1.06 -6.34 6.05
C TYR A 1182 -1.27 -5.45 7.28
N LYS A 1183 -0.18 -4.95 7.89
CA LYS A 1183 -0.27 -4.03 9.04
C LYS A 1183 -0.80 -2.66 8.64
N TYR A 1184 -0.43 -2.15 7.46
CA TYR A 1184 -0.90 -0.89 6.92
C TYR A 1184 -2.42 -0.92 6.72
N ASP A 1185 -2.93 -1.93 6.03
CA ASP A 1185 -4.36 -2.12 5.78
C ASP A 1185 -5.16 -2.23 7.08
N LYS A 1186 -4.66 -3.02 8.06
CA LYS A 1186 -5.30 -3.13 9.38
C LYS A 1186 -5.24 -1.84 10.21
N SER A 1187 -4.23 -0.99 10.02
CA SER A 1187 -4.09 0.27 10.77
C SER A 1187 -5.08 1.35 10.35
N HIS A 1188 -5.51 1.36 9.08
CA HIS A 1188 -6.56 2.27 8.59
C HIS A 1188 -7.99 1.83 8.97
N ALA A 1189 -8.15 0.61 9.49
CA ALA A 1189 -9.44 0.03 9.87
C ALA A 1189 -9.82 0.23 11.36
N LEU A 1190 -9.01 0.94 12.16
CA LEU A 1190 -9.16 1.06 13.61
C LEU A 1190 -8.96 2.50 14.10
N SER A 1191 -9.55 2.84 15.25
CA SER A 1191 -9.34 4.16 15.87
C SER A 1191 -7.91 4.31 16.42
N VAL A 1192 -7.42 5.54 16.53
CA VAL A 1192 -6.07 5.84 17.07
C VAL A 1192 -5.87 5.20 18.45
N SER A 1193 -6.88 5.31 19.32
CA SER A 1193 -6.93 4.72 20.66
C SER A 1193 -6.96 3.18 20.67
N ASP A 1194 -7.47 2.54 19.61
CA ASP A 1194 -7.43 1.08 19.48
C ASP A 1194 -6.07 0.59 18.99
N VAL A 1195 -5.39 1.34 18.11
CA VAL A 1195 -4.07 0.98 17.57
C VAL A 1195 -3.01 0.92 18.68
N GLU A 1196 -2.99 1.90 19.59
CA GLU A 1196 -2.09 1.89 20.74
C GLU A 1196 -2.39 0.73 21.71
N ARG A 1197 -3.68 0.51 22.02
CA ARG A 1197 -4.13 -0.61 22.87
C ARG A 1197 -3.80 -2.00 22.29
N ARG A 1198 -3.78 -2.15 20.97
CA ARG A 1198 -3.57 -3.44 20.27
C ARG A 1198 -2.15 -3.66 19.73
N SER A 1199 -1.18 -2.82 20.09
CA SER A 1199 0.22 -2.91 19.58
C SER A 1199 1.05 -4.12 20.09
N TYR A 1200 0.41 -5.27 20.34
CA TYR A 1200 1.02 -6.45 20.95
C TYR A 1200 0.65 -7.76 20.22
N GLU A 1201 1.65 -8.36 19.59
CA GLU A 1201 1.70 -9.78 19.17
C GLU A 1201 0.78 -10.21 18.01
N THR A 1202 0.79 -9.44 16.91
CA THR A 1202 0.33 -9.92 15.60
C THR A 1202 1.23 -11.07 15.10
N THR A 1203 0.78 -12.30 15.28
CA THR A 1203 1.45 -13.50 14.75
C THR A 1203 1.12 -13.71 13.28
N VAL A 1204 2.06 -14.23 12.48
CA VAL A 1204 1.91 -14.52 11.02
C VAL A 1204 0.60 -15.24 10.67
N GLN A 1205 0.08 -16.09 11.57
CA GLN A 1205 -1.15 -16.83 11.32
C GLN A 1205 -2.41 -15.95 11.18
N VAL A 1206 -2.41 -14.77 11.80
CA VAL A 1206 -3.52 -13.80 11.67
C VAL A 1206 -3.51 -13.11 10.30
N MET A 1207 -2.34 -12.99 9.65
CA MET A 1207 -2.16 -12.29 8.37
C MET A 1207 -2.93 -12.96 7.22
N PHE A 1208 -3.09 -14.28 7.28
CA PHE A 1208 -3.71 -15.08 6.23
C PHE A 1208 -5.15 -15.49 6.56
N ARG A 1209 -5.71 -15.07 7.71
CA ARG A 1209 -6.99 -15.56 8.27
C ARG A 1209 -8.13 -15.56 7.25
N ASP A 1210 -8.32 -14.44 6.55
CA ASP A 1210 -9.41 -14.23 5.59
C ASP A 1210 -9.20 -14.94 4.24
N GLN A 1211 -8.05 -15.58 4.05
CA GLN A 1211 -7.68 -16.38 2.86
C GLN A 1211 -7.59 -17.88 3.18
N ILE A 1212 -7.84 -18.28 4.43
CA ILE A 1212 -7.85 -19.67 4.86
C ILE A 1212 -9.22 -20.27 4.60
N GLN A 1213 -9.27 -21.26 3.72
CA GLN A 1213 -10.42 -22.15 3.60
C GLN A 1213 -10.52 -23.01 4.86
N GLU A 1214 -11.69 -23.07 5.46
CA GLU A 1214 -11.94 -23.97 6.60
C GLU A 1214 -11.90 -25.42 6.10
N PRO A 1215 -11.16 -26.33 6.76
CA PRO A 1215 -11.17 -27.75 6.40
C PRO A 1215 -12.54 -28.35 6.73
N THR A 1216 -13.05 -29.23 5.87
CA THR A 1216 -14.37 -29.84 6.06
C THR A 1216 -14.35 -30.85 7.21
N LEU A 1217 -15.54 -31.19 7.73
CA LEU A 1217 -15.68 -32.24 8.74
C LEU A 1217 -15.13 -33.59 8.23
N GLU A 1218 -15.30 -33.87 6.93
CA GLU A 1218 -14.81 -35.08 6.25
C GLU A 1218 -13.29 -35.12 6.12
N ASP A 1219 -12.63 -34.02 5.74
CA ASP A 1219 -11.16 -33.92 5.68
C ASP A 1219 -10.53 -34.32 7.02
N VAL A 1220 -11.12 -33.82 8.11
CA VAL A 1220 -10.67 -34.07 9.48
C VAL A 1220 -11.02 -35.49 9.94
N GLU A 1221 -12.15 -36.06 9.49
CA GLU A 1221 -12.53 -37.45 9.76
C GLU A 1221 -11.55 -38.43 9.09
N ASN A 1222 -11.29 -38.23 7.80
CA ASN A 1222 -10.42 -39.08 6.98
C ASN A 1222 -8.97 -39.05 7.49
N HIS A 1223 -8.43 -37.88 7.85
CA HIS A 1223 -7.11 -37.79 8.48
C HIS A 1223 -7.05 -38.45 9.87
N LEU A 1224 -8.14 -38.47 10.63
CA LEU A 1224 -8.20 -39.19 11.92
C LEU A 1224 -8.17 -40.72 11.72
N GLN A 1225 -8.81 -41.23 10.66
CA GLN A 1225 -8.81 -42.66 10.32
C GLN A 1225 -7.45 -43.18 9.81
N CYS A 1226 -6.60 -42.30 9.26
CA CYS A 1226 -5.27 -42.65 8.76
C CYS A 1226 -4.13 -42.60 9.81
N LEU A 1227 -4.40 -42.32 11.08
CA LEU A 1227 -3.38 -42.26 12.13
C LEU A 1227 -3.12 -43.66 12.74
N PRO A 1228 -1.94 -44.28 12.52
CA PRO A 1228 -1.71 -45.69 12.85
C PRO A 1228 -1.70 -46.00 14.35
N HIS A 1229 -1.50 -45.01 15.21
CA HIS A 1229 -1.39 -45.19 16.67
C HIS A 1229 -2.71 -44.97 17.42
N LEU A 1230 -3.76 -44.52 16.74
CA LEU A 1230 -5.07 -44.23 17.32
C LEU A 1230 -6.01 -45.42 17.12
N HIS A 1231 -5.84 -46.46 17.95
CA HIS A 1231 -6.75 -47.60 18.03
C HIS A 1231 -8.11 -47.22 18.65
N LEU A 1232 -8.87 -46.40 17.92
CA LEU A 1232 -10.33 -46.34 18.09
C LEU A 1232 -10.90 -47.70 17.66
N PRO A 1233 -11.88 -48.27 18.39
CA PRO A 1233 -12.44 -49.58 18.08
C PRO A 1233 -13.08 -49.58 16.69
N ARG A 1234 -12.68 -50.54 15.84
CA ARG A 1234 -13.26 -50.74 14.51
C ARG A 1234 -14.71 -51.23 14.65
N TRP A 1235 -15.66 -50.41 14.21
CA TRP A 1235 -17.01 -50.87 13.91
C TRP A 1235 -17.07 -51.28 12.44
N SER A 1236 -17.26 -52.59 12.20
CA SER A 1236 -17.24 -53.18 10.87
C SER A 1236 -18.60 -53.11 10.20
N LEU A 1237 -18.76 -52.20 9.24
CA LEU A 1237 -19.84 -52.27 8.24
C LEU A 1237 -19.57 -53.45 7.29
N GLN A 1238 -19.94 -54.66 7.70
CA GLN A 1238 -20.07 -55.79 6.79
C GLN A 1238 -21.36 -55.64 5.98
N SER A 1239 -21.23 -55.66 4.66
CA SER A 1239 -22.36 -55.67 3.73
C SER A 1239 -23.04 -57.04 3.73
N HIS A 1240 -24.30 -57.09 4.16
CA HIS A 1240 -25.21 -58.17 3.79
C HIS A 1240 -26.59 -57.62 3.43
N SER A 1241 -26.99 -57.93 2.20
CA SER A 1241 -28.38 -57.98 1.73
C SER A 1241 -28.89 -59.42 1.83
N PRO A 1242 -30.21 -59.67 1.84
CA PRO A 1242 -31.32 -58.71 1.82
C PRO A 1242 -31.87 -58.37 3.20
#